data_AF-A0A4R6UVQ7-F1
#
_entry.id   AF-A0A4R6UVQ7-F1
#
_cell.length_a   1.000
_cell.length_b   1.000
_cell.length_c   1.000
_cell.angle_alpha   90.00
_cell.angle_beta   90.00
_cell.angle_gamma   90.00
#
_symmetry.space_group_name_H-M   'P 1'
#
loop_
_entity.id
_entity.type
_entity.pdbx_description
1 polymer ?
#
loop_
_entity_poly.entity_id
_entity_poly.type
_entity_poly.pdbx_seq_one_letter_code
_entity_poly.pdbx_strand_id
1 'polypeptide(L)'
;MDEQAMLTRDLVLRICATATELDQGWTRIDRKVVAPFTASRDTSLIERIAAAARAMGVEHLLICRTRSEYAYEPVTQVRAAVPSLVGVIRGWGNEPTDFLVCLEDFSAAVLVTSGDLTVAAGPADYVRALVGPDIGQGRADFAETARLQRDPDLLRAAGRYGCLEQGGRHARGGRGPGPDLAERVTARIESVREGRPGTAALLRALRGAWGWAAVAVLALALLFVPGASGVLPAALVTVWLLVQLAWLARSRTVSFAALLRLAAIGALMTWPVALLELAVAATAGLDPANRYAYAYLAVPVEEAAKFAPVLLFWLVARRRFKRFAAVDYLLVAAAAGAGFQLAETVARTLLAGGVPDLLLPQGGLFTLLPGWVDLPGAGIRFSGHAVTTGLVGAAFGLAVVGRRLYGAWLLLLPPLALGAAALEHLNYNAVLAGLDTTAVTSVVFGLYGNGAATRWLLLLMLLFAVVLDYRLARFAAETTPPLPGAAPLRSLTARAHGRAVWRRSHLAGDIAPAFRRMALAGARLPVTLVEAASSILHEFAVVLTAASRGPVALCAAWRFLLRRREHAMGSARAAGRPWRRVPTREDLAAAERRLSLGLGLPAALAAAGVLLAAAPAGAAAADPAAAYAVMTTRALADWFGALTAADGRWALAGGLALVSLLMSGWTVPRAHPSLRDFLRAPRANAGGFLGALAPGQVPYAVAGLLGLLLPGTTDRLLR
;
A
#
# COMPACT_ATOMS: atom_id res chain seq x y z
N MET A 1 -19.57 -44.97 18.41
CA MET A 1 -18.27 -44.94 17.70
C MET A 1 -17.32 -44.22 18.61
N ASP A 2 -16.33 -44.92 19.14
CA ASP A 2 -15.31 -44.30 19.97
C ASP A 2 -14.37 -43.48 19.07
N GLU A 3 -14.17 -42.20 19.38
CA GLU A 3 -13.13 -41.43 18.71
C GLU A 3 -11.77 -41.98 19.16
N GLN A 4 -11.12 -42.70 18.25
CA GLN A 4 -9.80 -43.28 18.49
C GLN A 4 -8.80 -42.16 18.83
N ALA A 5 -8.39 -42.11 20.10
CA ALA A 5 -7.61 -41.00 20.63
C ALA A 5 -6.34 -40.76 19.81
N MET A 6 -6.15 -39.52 19.34
CA MET A 6 -5.02 -39.16 18.48
C MET A 6 -3.70 -39.46 19.19
N LEU A 7 -2.86 -40.27 18.56
CA LEU A 7 -1.58 -40.67 19.11
C LEU A 7 -0.54 -39.55 18.93
N THR A 8 0.41 -39.50 19.86
CA THR A 8 1.55 -38.57 19.83
C THR A 8 2.29 -38.62 18.49
N ARG A 9 2.51 -39.83 17.94
CA ARG A 9 3.07 -40.04 16.59
C ARG A 9 2.34 -39.24 15.51
N ASP A 10 1.01 -39.26 15.50
CA ASP A 10 0.21 -38.62 14.45
C ASP A 10 0.28 -37.10 14.53
N LEU A 11 0.36 -36.54 15.74
CA LEU A 11 0.52 -35.11 15.95
C LEU A 11 1.94 -34.64 15.59
N VAL A 12 2.96 -35.36 16.07
CA VAL A 12 4.37 -35.05 15.80
C VAL A 12 4.66 -35.09 14.29
N LEU A 13 4.19 -36.12 13.57
CA LEU A 13 4.37 -36.23 12.11
C LEU A 13 3.61 -35.16 11.29
N ARG A 14 2.64 -34.44 11.88
CA ARG A 14 1.90 -33.34 11.21
C ARG A 14 2.56 -31.97 11.37
N ILE A 15 3.46 -31.80 12.34
CA ILE A 15 3.98 -30.48 12.78
C ILE A 15 5.52 -30.44 12.79
N CYS A 16 6.18 -31.56 13.10
CA CYS A 16 7.62 -31.65 13.33
C CYS A 16 8.33 -32.50 12.27
N ALA A 17 9.59 -32.18 12.02
CA ALA A 17 10.51 -32.98 11.21
C ALA A 17 11.40 -33.89 12.07
N THR A 18 11.68 -33.49 13.32
CA THR A 18 12.38 -34.28 14.34
C THR A 18 11.80 -33.96 15.72
N ALA A 19 12.26 -34.62 16.79
CA ALA A 19 11.85 -34.29 18.15
C ALA A 19 12.13 -32.82 18.57
N THR A 20 13.08 -32.14 17.90
CA THR A 20 13.57 -30.78 18.21
C THR A 20 13.40 -29.76 17.07
N GLU A 21 12.94 -30.18 15.89
CA GLU A 21 12.76 -29.30 14.72
C GLU A 21 11.34 -29.36 14.13
N LEU A 22 10.75 -28.19 13.88
CA LEU A 22 9.47 -28.03 13.18
C LEU A 22 9.62 -28.36 11.68
N ASP A 23 8.56 -28.89 11.06
CA ASP A 23 8.55 -29.19 9.63
C ASP A 23 8.51 -27.92 8.76
N GLN A 24 9.27 -27.95 7.67
CA GLN A 24 9.29 -26.90 6.67
C GLN A 24 8.04 -26.91 5.77
N GLY A 25 7.38 -28.05 5.57
CA GLY A 25 6.05 -28.09 4.93
C GLY A 25 5.01 -27.37 5.80
N TRP A 26 4.82 -27.82 7.04
CA TRP A 26 3.86 -27.26 7.99
C TRP A 26 4.08 -25.78 8.28
N THR A 27 5.32 -25.31 8.45
CA THR A 27 5.60 -23.86 8.64
C THR A 27 5.31 -23.04 7.37
N ARG A 28 5.54 -23.58 6.17
CA ARG A 28 5.18 -22.94 4.89
C ARG A 28 3.67 -22.91 4.65
N ILE A 29 2.90 -23.89 5.17
CA ILE A 29 1.42 -23.89 5.09
C ILE A 29 0.87 -22.67 5.85
N ASP A 30 0.10 -21.85 5.12
CA ASP A 30 -0.37 -20.51 5.51
C ASP A 30 0.74 -19.50 5.87
N ARG A 31 2.02 -19.82 5.58
CA ARG A 31 3.19 -18.97 5.85
C ARG A 31 3.24 -18.49 7.31
N LYS A 32 3.32 -19.45 8.22
CA LYS A 32 3.45 -19.18 9.66
C LYS A 32 4.69 -18.32 9.91
N VAL A 33 4.55 -17.37 10.82
CA VAL A 33 5.65 -16.60 11.40
C VAL A 33 6.41 -17.54 12.32
N VAL A 34 7.73 -17.65 12.19
CA VAL A 34 8.57 -18.56 12.99
C VAL A 34 9.64 -17.78 13.75
N ALA A 35 9.77 -18.05 15.04
CA ALA A 35 10.80 -17.47 15.90
C ALA A 35 11.34 -18.54 16.88
N PRO A 36 12.59 -19.00 16.71
CA PRO A 36 13.31 -19.62 17.82
C PRO A 36 13.72 -18.56 18.84
N PHE A 37 13.75 -18.95 20.11
CA PHE A 37 14.18 -18.13 21.24
C PHE A 37 14.76 -19.03 22.33
N THR A 38 15.60 -18.46 23.20
CA THR A 38 16.08 -19.14 24.41
C THR A 38 15.12 -18.89 25.56
N ALA A 39 14.79 -19.94 26.32
CA ALA A 39 13.97 -19.83 27.51
C ALA A 39 14.26 -20.96 28.50
N SER A 40 14.57 -20.60 29.74
CA SER A 40 14.62 -21.55 30.85
C SER A 40 13.28 -22.27 31.03
N ARG A 41 13.32 -23.54 31.41
CA ARG A 41 12.15 -24.43 31.51
C ARG A 41 11.37 -24.24 32.81
N ASP A 42 10.89 -23.03 33.04
CA ASP A 42 10.23 -22.61 34.27
C ASP A 42 8.73 -22.29 34.07
N THR A 43 8.07 -21.84 35.14
CA THR A 43 6.67 -21.37 35.09
C THR A 43 6.49 -20.19 34.13
N SER A 44 7.50 -19.33 33.94
CA SER A 44 7.42 -18.18 33.02
C SER A 44 7.28 -18.60 31.55
N LEU A 45 7.88 -19.73 31.15
CA LEU A 45 7.68 -20.30 29.82
C LEU A 45 6.25 -20.82 29.65
N ILE A 46 5.70 -21.48 30.67
CA ILE A 46 4.32 -21.99 30.67
C ILE A 46 3.29 -20.84 30.70
N GLU A 47 3.57 -19.77 31.44
CA GLU A 47 2.80 -18.53 31.45
C GLU A 47 2.77 -17.87 30.07
N ARG A 48 3.91 -17.80 29.38
CA ARG A 48 4.01 -17.30 28.00
C ARG A 48 3.23 -18.18 27.01
N ILE A 49 3.30 -19.50 27.12
CA ILE A 49 2.49 -20.45 26.31
C ILE A 49 0.99 -20.24 26.55
N ALA A 50 0.56 -20.15 27.81
CA ALA A 50 -0.83 -19.88 28.15
C ALA A 50 -1.28 -18.47 27.70
N ALA A 51 -0.40 -17.47 27.73
CA ALA A 51 -0.66 -16.12 27.21
C ALA A 51 -0.80 -16.12 25.68
N ALA A 52 -0.03 -16.93 24.96
CA ALA A 52 -0.14 -17.09 23.50
C ALA A 52 -1.48 -17.70 23.09
N ALA A 53 -1.96 -18.71 23.84
CA ALA A 53 -3.29 -19.28 23.66
C ALA A 53 -4.40 -18.23 23.90
N ARG A 54 -4.30 -17.45 24.98
CA ARG A 54 -5.23 -16.34 25.29
C ARG A 54 -5.19 -15.23 24.22
N ALA A 55 -4.02 -14.91 23.67
CA ALA A 55 -3.88 -13.94 22.57
C ALA A 55 -4.60 -14.40 21.28
N MET A 56 -4.69 -15.71 21.08
CA MET A 56 -5.45 -16.33 19.99
C MET A 56 -6.92 -16.59 20.34
N GLY A 57 -7.36 -16.30 21.57
CA GLY A 57 -8.72 -16.54 22.04
C GLY A 57 -9.11 -18.03 22.10
N VAL A 58 -8.14 -18.93 22.29
CA VAL A 58 -8.34 -20.38 22.34
C VAL A 58 -8.33 -20.88 23.79
N GLU A 59 -9.32 -21.67 24.16
CA GLU A 59 -9.49 -22.18 25.53
C GLU A 59 -8.78 -23.50 25.81
N HIS A 60 -8.45 -24.28 24.78
CA HIS A 60 -7.85 -25.61 24.87
C HIS A 60 -6.59 -25.74 24.00
N LEU A 61 -5.66 -26.56 24.45
CA LEU A 61 -4.37 -26.84 23.81
C LEU A 61 -4.16 -28.34 23.75
N LEU A 62 -3.48 -28.78 22.70
CA LEU A 62 -3.00 -30.16 22.57
C LEU A 62 -1.54 -30.19 23.01
N ILE A 63 -1.19 -31.09 23.92
CA ILE A 63 0.16 -31.27 24.45
C ILE A 63 0.60 -32.74 24.40
N CYS A 64 1.82 -32.98 23.93
CA CYS A 64 2.46 -34.30 23.90
C CYS A 64 3.99 -34.20 24.01
N ARG A 65 4.64 -35.30 24.39
CA ARG A 65 6.10 -35.45 24.28
C ARG A 65 6.48 -35.64 22.81
N THR A 66 7.72 -35.35 22.38
CA THR A 66 8.10 -35.43 20.95
C THR A 66 9.09 -36.52 20.57
N ARG A 67 9.64 -37.25 21.56
CA ARG A 67 10.56 -38.35 21.31
C ARG A 67 9.83 -39.63 20.89
N SER A 68 10.55 -40.48 20.15
CA SER A 68 10.02 -41.73 19.61
C SER A 68 9.60 -42.75 20.67
N GLU A 69 10.19 -42.73 21.87
CA GLU A 69 9.74 -43.62 22.96
C GLU A 69 8.27 -43.35 23.39
N TYR A 70 7.78 -42.12 23.21
CA TYR A 70 6.41 -41.70 23.56
C TYR A 70 5.43 -41.75 22.38
N ALA A 71 5.83 -42.34 21.24
CA ALA A 71 5.06 -42.29 19.99
C ALA A 71 3.61 -42.82 20.11
N TYR A 72 3.37 -43.77 21.02
CA TYR A 72 2.07 -44.40 21.26
C TYR A 72 1.28 -43.80 22.43
N GLU A 73 1.78 -42.74 23.08
CA GLU A 73 1.03 -42.03 24.12
C GLU A 73 -0.11 -41.21 23.50
N PRO A 74 -1.29 -41.13 24.14
CA PRO A 74 -2.38 -40.28 23.67
C PRO A 74 -1.99 -38.79 23.79
N VAL A 75 -2.37 -37.98 22.81
CA VAL A 75 -2.25 -36.52 22.91
C VAL A 75 -3.22 -36.01 23.96
N THR A 76 -2.72 -35.29 24.97
CA THR A 76 -3.57 -34.73 26.02
C THR A 76 -4.16 -33.39 25.56
N GLN A 77 -5.49 -33.25 25.59
CA GLN A 77 -6.16 -31.96 25.49
C GLN A 77 -6.22 -31.32 26.89
N VAL A 78 -5.70 -30.11 27.04
CA VAL A 78 -5.68 -29.36 28.31
C VAL A 78 -6.31 -27.98 28.14
N ARG A 79 -6.83 -27.40 29.23
CA ARG A 79 -7.21 -25.98 29.23
C ARG A 79 -5.98 -25.10 29.08
N ALA A 80 -6.14 -23.94 28.44
CA ALA A 80 -5.11 -22.92 28.19
C ALA A 80 -4.70 -22.14 29.47
N ALA A 81 -4.47 -22.86 30.56
CA ALA A 81 -4.19 -22.34 31.90
C ALA A 81 -2.90 -22.96 32.45
N VAL A 82 -2.13 -22.16 33.19
CA VAL A 82 -0.83 -22.58 33.74
C VAL A 82 -0.94 -23.81 34.66
N PRO A 83 -1.93 -23.94 35.58
CA PRO A 83 -2.05 -25.15 36.41
C PRO A 83 -2.29 -26.42 35.60
N SER A 84 -3.05 -26.35 34.50
CA SER A 84 -3.34 -27.51 33.64
C SER A 84 -2.10 -27.98 32.87
N LEU A 85 -1.34 -27.04 32.32
CA LEU A 85 -0.08 -27.33 31.63
C LEU A 85 0.99 -27.87 32.60
N VAL A 86 1.16 -27.23 33.77
CA VAL A 86 2.10 -27.68 34.82
C VAL A 86 1.70 -29.05 35.37
N GLY A 87 0.40 -29.33 35.52
CA GLY A 87 -0.11 -30.62 35.98
C GLY A 87 0.30 -31.77 35.06
N VAL A 88 0.08 -31.62 33.74
CA VAL A 88 0.48 -32.65 32.75
C VAL A 88 2.00 -32.79 32.68
N ILE A 89 2.75 -31.69 32.65
CA ILE A 89 4.22 -31.74 32.57
C ILE A 89 4.82 -32.43 33.80
N ARG A 90 4.30 -32.18 35.02
CA ARG A 90 4.72 -32.90 36.23
C ARG A 90 4.30 -34.37 36.23
N GLY A 91 3.19 -34.71 35.58
CA GLY A 91 2.74 -36.09 35.38
C GLY A 91 3.69 -36.95 34.53
N TRP A 92 4.59 -36.34 33.77
CA TRP A 92 5.62 -37.05 32.99
C TRP A 92 6.86 -37.44 33.80
N GLY A 93 6.98 -37.01 35.06
CA GLY A 93 8.13 -37.25 35.92
C GLY A 93 9.14 -36.10 35.95
N ASN A 94 10.31 -36.36 36.54
CA ASN A 94 11.34 -35.33 36.80
C ASN A 94 12.37 -35.17 35.66
N GLU A 95 12.34 -36.02 34.63
CA GLU A 95 13.35 -35.99 33.56
C GLU A 95 13.08 -34.89 32.52
N PRO A 96 14.09 -34.09 32.10
CA PRO A 96 13.96 -33.03 31.09
C PRO A 96 13.63 -33.50 29.65
N THR A 97 12.40 -33.97 29.42
CA THR A 97 11.91 -34.43 28.10
C THR A 97 11.60 -33.28 27.12
N ASP A 98 11.58 -33.58 25.82
CA ASP A 98 11.17 -32.67 24.73
C ASP A 98 9.64 -32.74 24.52
N PHE A 99 8.96 -31.60 24.35
CA PHE A 99 7.50 -31.56 24.22
C PHE A 99 6.95 -30.47 23.28
N LEU A 100 5.78 -30.75 22.71
CA LEU A 100 5.05 -29.92 21.77
C LEU A 100 3.74 -29.44 22.40
N VAL A 101 3.44 -28.15 22.27
CA VAL A 101 2.13 -27.57 22.60
C VAL A 101 1.56 -26.89 21.37
N CYS A 102 0.32 -27.20 20.96
CA CYS A 102 -0.27 -26.62 19.76
C CYS A 102 -1.77 -26.33 19.88
N LEU A 103 -2.27 -25.52 18.94
CA LEU A 103 -3.71 -25.24 18.78
C LEU A 103 -4.39 -26.41 18.04
N GLU A 104 -5.66 -26.66 18.37
CA GLU A 104 -6.46 -27.79 17.85
C GLU A 104 -6.53 -27.87 16.31
N ASP A 105 -6.47 -26.72 15.62
CA ASP A 105 -6.53 -26.63 14.16
C ASP A 105 -5.14 -26.66 13.48
N PHE A 106 -4.09 -26.94 14.27
CA PHE A 106 -2.67 -26.94 13.92
C PHE A 106 -2.20 -25.63 13.24
N SER A 107 -2.85 -24.50 13.51
CA SER A 107 -2.44 -23.19 12.98
C SER A 107 -1.22 -22.59 13.68
N ALA A 108 -0.98 -22.95 14.95
CA ALA A 108 0.19 -22.53 15.71
C ALA A 108 0.67 -23.62 16.67
N ALA A 109 1.96 -23.60 16.99
CA ALA A 109 2.61 -24.49 17.95
C ALA A 109 3.85 -23.84 18.60
N VAL A 110 4.22 -24.36 19.76
CA VAL A 110 5.51 -24.16 20.43
C VAL A 110 6.15 -25.52 20.66
N LEU A 111 7.38 -25.68 20.19
CA LEU A 111 8.22 -26.83 20.47
C LEU A 111 9.25 -26.44 21.53
N VAL A 112 9.20 -27.07 22.69
CA VAL A 112 10.14 -26.88 23.82
C VAL A 112 11.06 -28.09 23.86
N THR A 113 12.37 -27.86 23.76
CA THR A 113 13.36 -28.96 23.76
C THR A 113 13.80 -29.34 25.17
N SER A 114 14.68 -30.33 25.27
CA SER A 114 15.30 -30.76 26.53
C SER A 114 16.06 -29.62 27.24
N GLY A 115 16.77 -28.78 26.47
CA GLY A 115 17.52 -27.60 26.93
C GLY A 115 16.80 -26.26 26.69
N ASP A 116 17.57 -25.18 26.58
CA ASP A 116 17.06 -23.79 26.49
C ASP A 116 16.38 -23.45 25.15
N LEU A 117 16.53 -24.29 24.10
CA LEU A 117 15.94 -24.02 22.79
C LEU A 117 14.42 -24.19 22.83
N THR A 118 13.70 -23.12 22.52
CA THR A 118 12.26 -23.15 22.22
C THR A 118 11.99 -22.56 20.84
N VAL A 119 11.05 -23.14 20.09
CA VAL A 119 10.67 -22.66 18.75
C VAL A 119 9.17 -22.41 18.67
N ALA A 120 8.78 -21.14 18.48
CA ALA A 120 7.40 -20.73 18.23
C ALA A 120 7.11 -20.64 16.73
N ALA A 121 5.94 -21.12 16.30
CA ALA A 121 5.46 -20.93 14.94
C ALA A 121 3.94 -20.74 14.90
N GLY A 122 3.44 -19.72 14.18
CA GLY A 122 2.00 -19.49 14.04
C GLY A 122 1.64 -18.12 13.45
N PRO A 123 0.43 -17.61 13.74
CA PRO A 123 0.07 -16.21 13.51
C PRO A 123 0.91 -15.25 14.38
N ALA A 124 1.09 -14.02 13.92
CA ALA A 124 2.03 -13.08 14.54
C ALA A 124 1.72 -12.77 16.01
N ASP A 125 0.45 -12.73 16.42
CA ASP A 125 0.05 -12.41 17.80
C ASP A 125 0.30 -13.57 18.78
N TYR A 126 0.24 -14.82 18.32
CA TYR A 126 0.69 -16.00 19.09
C TYR A 126 2.19 -15.92 19.37
N VAL A 127 2.98 -15.65 18.33
CA VAL A 127 4.45 -15.56 18.44
C VAL A 127 4.88 -14.38 19.31
N ARG A 128 4.21 -13.21 19.20
CA ARG A 128 4.48 -12.04 20.05
C ARG A 128 4.30 -12.28 21.55
N ALA A 129 3.36 -13.15 21.94
CA ALA A 129 3.15 -13.49 23.34
C ALA A 129 4.29 -14.35 23.94
N LEU A 130 5.14 -14.91 23.08
CA LEU A 130 6.25 -15.79 23.46
C LEU A 130 7.61 -15.07 23.40
N VAL A 131 7.84 -14.29 22.32
CA VAL A 131 9.14 -13.64 22.02
C VAL A 131 9.13 -12.10 22.16
N GLY A 132 7.99 -11.51 22.54
CA GLY A 132 7.83 -10.06 22.66
C GLY A 132 7.31 -9.36 21.39
N PRO A 133 7.07 -8.04 21.44
CA PRO A 133 6.31 -7.31 20.43
C PRO A 133 7.02 -7.18 19.06
N ASP A 134 8.36 -7.10 19.04
CA ASP A 134 9.16 -7.13 17.81
C ASP A 134 9.81 -8.51 17.63
N ILE A 135 9.11 -9.38 16.89
CA ILE A 135 9.56 -10.73 16.51
C ILE A 135 10.90 -10.68 15.76
N GLY A 136 11.15 -9.62 14.99
CA GLY A 136 12.41 -9.42 14.28
C GLY A 136 13.57 -8.98 15.19
N GLN A 137 13.27 -8.46 16.38
CA GLN A 137 14.27 -8.24 17.42
C GLN A 137 14.58 -9.55 18.15
N GLY A 138 13.57 -10.25 18.69
CA GLY A 138 13.78 -11.52 19.40
C GLY A 138 14.53 -12.58 18.58
N ARG A 139 14.34 -12.61 17.25
CA ARG A 139 15.14 -13.45 16.34
C ARG A 139 16.60 -13.00 16.18
N ALA A 140 16.86 -11.69 16.21
CA ALA A 140 18.22 -11.15 16.18
C ALA A 140 18.93 -11.42 17.51
N ASP A 141 18.25 -11.18 18.63
CA ASP A 141 18.73 -11.44 19.99
C ASP A 141 19.08 -12.93 20.14
N PHE A 142 18.19 -13.85 19.71
CA PHE A 142 18.48 -15.28 19.65
C PHE A 142 19.71 -15.63 18.79
N ALA A 143 19.85 -15.00 17.62
CA ALA A 143 20.99 -15.23 16.73
C ALA A 143 22.31 -14.67 17.31
N GLU A 144 22.25 -13.70 18.20
CA GLU A 144 23.38 -13.19 18.98
C GLU A 144 23.71 -14.14 20.14
N THR A 145 22.72 -14.55 20.95
CA THR A 145 22.87 -15.55 22.01
C THR A 145 23.51 -16.85 21.50
N ALA A 146 23.05 -17.38 20.37
CA ALA A 146 23.62 -18.57 19.74
C ALA A 146 25.10 -18.41 19.33
N ARG A 147 25.51 -17.20 18.93
CA ARG A 147 26.92 -16.89 18.60
C ARG A 147 27.79 -16.73 19.85
N LEU A 148 27.25 -16.13 20.90
CA LEU A 148 27.95 -15.90 22.16
C LEU A 148 28.18 -17.21 22.93
N GLN A 149 27.13 -18.03 23.07
CA GLN A 149 27.21 -19.35 23.73
C GLN A 149 27.93 -20.40 22.88
N ARG A 150 27.99 -20.23 21.56
CA ARG A 150 28.54 -21.18 20.56
C ARG A 150 27.89 -22.56 20.55
N ASP A 151 26.70 -22.68 21.14
CA ASP A 151 25.92 -23.92 21.17
C ASP A 151 25.60 -24.41 19.74
N PRO A 152 25.90 -25.68 19.39
CA PRO A 152 25.74 -26.19 18.03
C PRO A 152 24.28 -26.33 17.59
N ASP A 153 23.36 -26.55 18.53
CA ASP A 153 21.93 -26.73 18.28
C ASP A 153 21.23 -25.38 18.17
N LEU A 154 21.59 -24.39 19.00
CA LEU A 154 21.16 -23.00 18.82
C LEU A 154 21.66 -22.41 17.50
N LEU A 155 22.92 -22.68 17.11
CA LEU A 155 23.46 -22.27 15.82
C LEU A 155 22.77 -22.99 14.64
N ARG A 156 22.46 -24.29 14.77
CA ARG A 156 21.66 -25.04 13.78
C ARG A 156 20.27 -24.43 13.64
N ALA A 157 19.59 -24.13 14.74
CA ALA A 157 18.27 -23.49 14.74
C ALA A 157 18.31 -22.08 14.14
N ALA A 158 19.29 -21.25 14.51
CA ALA A 158 19.47 -19.90 13.97
C ALA A 158 19.75 -19.89 12.46
N GLY A 159 20.40 -20.95 11.95
CA GLY A 159 20.54 -21.22 10.52
C GLY A 159 19.25 -21.71 9.85
N ARG A 160 18.66 -22.80 10.38
CA ARG A 160 17.45 -23.47 9.84
C ARG A 160 16.26 -22.51 9.75
N TYR A 161 16.02 -21.74 10.81
CA TYR A 161 14.95 -20.75 10.86
C TYR A 161 15.37 -19.37 10.35
N GLY A 162 16.56 -19.22 9.76
CA GLY A 162 16.95 -18.02 9.01
C GLY A 162 17.11 -16.73 9.84
N CYS A 163 17.43 -16.85 11.13
CA CYS A 163 17.72 -15.72 12.01
C CYS A 163 19.11 -15.12 11.73
N LEU A 164 20.06 -15.93 11.27
CA LEU A 164 21.37 -15.47 10.81
C LEU A 164 21.27 -14.68 9.49
N GLU A 165 22.05 -13.61 9.37
CA GLU A 165 22.03 -12.71 8.22
C GLU A 165 22.39 -13.39 6.87
N GLN A 166 21.48 -13.30 5.90
CA GLN A 166 21.71 -13.69 4.52
C GLN A 166 22.60 -12.67 3.79
N GLY A 167 23.93 -12.87 3.85
CA GLY A 167 24.90 -12.12 3.04
C GLY A 167 26.24 -11.79 3.71
N GLY A 168 26.38 -12.06 5.02
CA GLY A 168 27.67 -11.96 5.72
C GLY A 168 28.71 -12.95 5.18
N ARG A 169 30.00 -12.75 5.50
CA ARG A 169 31.15 -13.55 4.97
C ARG A 169 31.02 -15.08 5.12
N HIS A 170 30.19 -15.56 6.05
CA HIS A 170 30.00 -16.99 6.34
C HIS A 170 28.61 -17.52 5.96
N ALA A 171 27.74 -16.69 5.36
CA ALA A 171 26.40 -17.09 4.98
C ALA A 171 26.39 -17.74 3.58
N ARG A 172 26.02 -19.03 3.49
CA ARG A 172 25.87 -19.78 2.22
C ARG A 172 24.69 -19.31 1.33
N GLY A 173 24.14 -18.13 1.57
CA GLY A 173 23.02 -17.55 0.81
C GLY A 173 23.51 -16.61 -0.29
N GLY A 174 23.00 -16.79 -1.52
CA GLY A 174 23.33 -15.93 -2.65
C GLY A 174 22.98 -14.46 -2.38
N ARG A 175 23.89 -13.54 -2.75
CA ARG A 175 23.71 -12.09 -2.58
C ARG A 175 22.41 -11.63 -3.24
N GLY A 176 21.64 -10.80 -2.51
CA GLY A 176 20.40 -10.22 -3.01
C GLY A 176 20.60 -9.40 -4.30
N PRO A 177 19.56 -9.26 -5.14
CA PRO A 177 19.68 -8.60 -6.44
C PRO A 177 20.13 -7.13 -6.31
N GLY A 178 21.07 -6.71 -7.16
CA GLY A 178 21.58 -5.34 -7.20
C GLY A 178 20.53 -4.27 -7.54
N PRO A 179 20.80 -2.99 -7.20
CA PRO A 179 19.87 -1.89 -7.35
C PRO A 179 19.49 -1.61 -8.81
N ASP A 180 18.29 -1.08 -9.03
CA ASP A 180 17.91 -0.47 -10.32
C ASP A 180 18.28 1.02 -10.40
N LEU A 181 17.88 1.68 -11.50
CA LEU A 181 18.16 3.10 -11.73
C LEU A 181 17.47 4.00 -10.70
N ALA A 182 16.19 3.76 -10.42
CA ALA A 182 15.44 4.51 -9.42
C ALA A 182 16.07 4.39 -8.02
N GLU A 183 16.53 3.19 -7.65
CA GLU A 183 17.22 2.94 -6.38
C GLU A 183 18.62 3.57 -6.32
N ARG A 184 19.40 3.56 -7.42
CA ARG A 184 20.69 4.27 -7.49
C ARG A 184 20.53 5.79 -7.35
N VAL A 185 19.56 6.38 -8.06
CA VAL A 185 19.23 7.80 -7.96
C VAL A 185 18.75 8.16 -6.54
N THR A 186 17.90 7.32 -5.93
CA THR A 186 17.44 7.52 -4.55
C THR A 186 18.62 7.50 -3.58
N ALA A 187 19.49 6.49 -3.64
CA ALA A 187 20.66 6.40 -2.77
C ALA A 187 21.61 7.60 -2.93
N ARG A 188 21.85 8.08 -4.16
CA ARG A 188 22.67 9.28 -4.42
C ARG A 188 22.04 10.55 -3.86
N ILE A 189 20.71 10.68 -3.92
CA ILE A 189 19.97 11.79 -3.31
C ILE A 189 20.05 11.74 -1.78
N GLU A 190 20.08 10.56 -1.17
CA GLU A 190 20.22 10.41 0.29
C GLU A 190 21.67 10.67 0.74
N SER A 191 22.69 10.15 0.04
CA SER A 191 24.10 10.45 0.35
C SER A 191 24.44 11.95 0.24
N VAL A 192 23.79 12.69 -0.68
CA VAL A 192 23.94 14.16 -0.78
C VAL A 192 23.23 14.88 0.38
N ARG A 193 22.15 14.34 0.93
CA ARG A 193 21.43 14.91 2.08
C ARG A 193 22.18 14.72 3.38
N GLU A 194 22.81 13.57 3.56
CA GLU A 194 23.59 13.22 4.75
C GLU A 194 24.99 13.86 4.70
N GLY A 195 25.73 13.67 3.61
CA GLY A 195 27.11 14.18 3.49
C GLY A 195 27.25 15.67 3.14
N ARG A 196 26.18 16.35 2.68
CA ARG A 196 26.22 17.77 2.29
C ARG A 196 24.94 18.53 2.69
N PRO A 197 24.69 18.73 4.00
CA PRO A 197 23.45 19.35 4.50
C PRO A 197 23.20 20.77 3.93
N GLY A 198 24.25 21.56 3.70
CA GLY A 198 24.16 22.88 3.06
C GLY A 198 23.67 22.81 1.60
N THR A 199 24.26 21.94 0.77
CA THR A 199 23.79 21.69 -0.60
C THR A 199 22.34 21.19 -0.59
N ALA A 200 21.99 20.30 0.35
CA ALA A 200 20.63 19.82 0.50
C ALA A 200 19.65 20.90 0.98
N ALA A 201 20.10 21.94 1.69
CA ALA A 201 19.29 23.11 2.05
C ALA A 201 19.09 24.05 0.85
N LEU A 202 20.16 24.35 0.11
CA LEU A 202 20.09 25.14 -1.14
C LEU A 202 19.13 24.50 -2.16
N LEU A 203 19.21 23.19 -2.38
CA LEU A 203 18.30 22.47 -3.27
C LEU A 203 16.84 22.44 -2.76
N ARG A 204 16.59 22.62 -1.46
CA ARG A 204 15.22 22.86 -0.94
C ARG A 204 14.78 24.29 -1.21
N ALA A 205 15.65 25.27 -0.99
CA ALA A 205 15.40 26.70 -1.22
C ALA A 205 15.07 26.99 -2.68
N LEU A 206 15.92 26.53 -3.61
CA LEU A 206 15.75 26.70 -5.06
C LEU A 206 14.44 26.06 -5.55
N ARG A 207 14.11 24.85 -5.07
CA ARG A 207 12.81 24.21 -5.37
C ARG A 207 11.62 25.00 -4.81
N GLY A 208 11.79 25.67 -3.67
CA GLY A 208 10.79 26.55 -3.08
C GLY A 208 10.55 27.80 -3.92
N ALA A 209 11.63 28.52 -4.23
CA ALA A 209 11.60 29.70 -5.11
C ALA A 209 11.06 29.37 -6.50
N TRP A 210 11.52 28.29 -7.14
CA TRP A 210 10.98 27.81 -8.42
C TRP A 210 9.50 27.47 -8.35
N GLY A 211 9.05 26.83 -7.25
CA GLY A 211 7.64 26.53 -7.06
C GLY A 211 6.77 27.78 -6.96
N TRP A 212 7.22 28.81 -6.23
CA TRP A 212 6.48 30.07 -6.14
C TRP A 212 6.57 30.92 -7.41
N ALA A 213 7.71 30.91 -8.11
CA ALA A 213 7.82 31.50 -9.44
C ALA A 213 6.88 30.83 -10.44
N ALA A 214 6.73 29.50 -10.40
CA ALA A 214 5.75 28.78 -11.20
C ALA A 214 4.31 29.13 -10.82
N VAL A 215 3.98 29.31 -9.53
CA VAL A 215 2.65 29.82 -9.14
C VAL A 215 2.40 31.22 -9.70
N ALA A 216 3.38 32.12 -9.62
CA ALA A 216 3.24 33.48 -10.16
C ALA A 216 3.09 33.49 -11.69
N VAL A 217 3.91 32.71 -12.41
CA VAL A 217 3.82 32.56 -13.87
C VAL A 217 2.50 31.92 -14.29
N LEU A 218 2.02 30.90 -13.57
CA LEU A 218 0.71 30.31 -13.82
C LEU A 218 -0.42 31.31 -13.57
N ALA A 219 -0.37 32.07 -12.47
CA ALA A 219 -1.36 33.11 -12.18
C ALA A 219 -1.39 34.18 -13.27
N LEU A 220 -0.23 34.68 -13.73
CA LEU A 220 -0.16 35.65 -14.81
C LEU A 220 -0.67 35.06 -16.14
N ALA A 221 -0.34 33.80 -16.45
CA ALA A 221 -0.90 33.12 -17.62
C ALA A 221 -2.43 32.97 -17.55
N LEU A 222 -3.00 32.72 -16.35
CA LEU A 222 -4.46 32.68 -16.14
C LEU A 222 -5.14 34.05 -16.30
N LEU A 223 -4.40 35.17 -16.22
CA LEU A 223 -4.91 36.52 -16.52
C LEU A 223 -4.77 36.88 -18.00
N PHE A 224 -3.66 36.50 -18.65
CA PHE A 224 -3.34 36.94 -20.01
C PHE A 224 -3.81 35.99 -21.12
N VAL A 225 -4.07 34.71 -20.83
CA VAL A 225 -4.44 33.71 -21.85
C VAL A 225 -5.97 33.51 -21.87
N PRO A 226 -6.67 33.83 -22.97
CA PRO A 226 -8.11 33.59 -23.09
C PRO A 226 -8.48 32.12 -22.83
N GLY A 227 -9.59 31.90 -22.11
CA GLY A 227 -10.09 30.57 -21.75
C GLY A 227 -9.27 29.80 -20.69
N ALA A 228 -8.12 30.31 -20.24
CA ALA A 228 -7.24 29.58 -19.32
C ALA A 228 -7.82 29.39 -17.91
N SER A 229 -8.83 30.16 -17.51
CA SER A 229 -9.46 30.09 -16.17
C SER A 229 -9.90 28.68 -15.76
N GLY A 230 -10.35 27.83 -16.69
CA GLY A 230 -10.76 26.44 -16.45
C GLY A 230 -9.61 25.45 -16.16
N VAL A 231 -8.37 25.80 -16.53
CA VAL A 231 -7.19 24.93 -16.40
C VAL A 231 -6.85 24.64 -14.93
N LEU A 232 -6.97 25.64 -14.05
CA LEU A 232 -6.68 25.48 -12.62
C LEU A 232 -7.73 24.60 -11.91
N PRO A 233 -9.05 24.80 -12.08
CA PRO A 233 -10.08 23.84 -11.64
C PRO A 233 -9.84 22.42 -12.15
N ALA A 234 -9.55 22.22 -13.44
CA ALA A 234 -9.27 20.89 -14.01
C ALA A 234 -8.07 20.20 -13.33
N ALA A 235 -6.99 20.94 -13.11
CA ALA A 235 -5.81 20.46 -12.39
C ALA A 235 -6.13 20.14 -10.91
N LEU A 236 -6.94 20.96 -10.23
CA LEU A 236 -7.34 20.74 -8.84
C LEU A 236 -8.27 19.53 -8.68
N VAL A 237 -9.23 19.32 -9.58
CA VAL A 237 -10.08 18.12 -9.61
C VAL A 237 -9.24 16.86 -9.84
N THR A 238 -8.30 16.91 -10.78
CA THR A 238 -7.35 15.81 -11.06
C THR A 238 -6.51 15.47 -9.82
N VAL A 239 -5.96 16.49 -9.14
CA VAL A 239 -5.22 16.31 -7.88
C VAL A 239 -6.14 15.75 -6.79
N TRP A 240 -7.40 16.20 -6.70
CA TRP A 240 -8.35 15.76 -5.68
C TRP A 240 -8.78 14.30 -5.85
N LEU A 241 -9.08 13.84 -7.07
CA LEU A 241 -9.29 12.41 -7.36
C LEU A 241 -8.08 11.57 -6.93
N LEU A 242 -6.86 12.02 -7.23
CA LEU A 242 -5.65 11.30 -6.84
C LEU A 242 -5.41 11.33 -5.33
N VAL A 243 -5.81 12.39 -4.62
CA VAL A 243 -5.83 12.43 -3.14
C VAL A 243 -6.82 11.42 -2.59
N GLN A 244 -8.06 11.36 -3.11
CA GLN A 244 -9.07 10.39 -2.66
C GLN A 244 -8.60 8.94 -2.87
N LEU A 245 -8.11 8.60 -4.07
CA LEU A 245 -7.56 7.27 -4.35
C LEU A 245 -6.36 6.95 -3.44
N ALA A 246 -5.41 7.88 -3.29
CA ALA A 246 -4.24 7.71 -2.41
C ALA A 246 -4.57 7.75 -0.91
N TRP A 247 -5.78 8.19 -0.53
CA TRP A 247 -6.30 8.14 0.84
C TRP A 247 -7.00 6.82 1.15
N LEU A 248 -7.83 6.33 0.21
CA LEU A 248 -8.56 5.06 0.30
C LEU A 248 -7.64 3.84 0.15
N ALA A 249 -6.59 3.94 -0.67
CA ALA A 249 -5.53 2.94 -0.84
C ALA A 249 -4.60 2.86 0.38
N ARG A 250 -5.14 2.46 1.54
CA ARG A 250 -4.44 2.45 2.83
C ARG A 250 -3.11 1.70 2.79
N SER A 251 -3.04 0.58 2.08
CA SER A 251 -1.84 -0.28 1.98
C SER A 251 -0.70 0.26 1.10
N ARG A 252 -0.87 1.37 0.39
CA ARG A 252 0.07 1.81 -0.67
C ARG A 252 1.53 1.96 -0.23
N THR A 253 2.45 1.61 -1.15
CA THR A 253 3.90 1.84 -1.06
C THR A 253 4.37 2.95 -2.01
N VAL A 254 3.56 3.34 -3.00
CA VAL A 254 3.84 4.53 -3.82
C VAL A 254 3.61 5.84 -3.05
N SER A 255 4.50 6.81 -3.26
CA SER A 255 4.37 8.16 -2.72
C SER A 255 3.43 9.00 -3.59
N PHE A 256 2.73 9.97 -2.99
CA PHE A 256 1.83 10.86 -3.74
C PHE A 256 2.58 11.66 -4.83
N ALA A 257 3.81 12.09 -4.53
CA ALA A 257 4.72 12.69 -5.52
C ALA A 257 5.03 11.79 -6.74
N ALA A 258 4.94 10.46 -6.62
CA ALA A 258 5.10 9.56 -7.77
C ALA A 258 3.83 9.53 -8.63
N LEU A 259 2.65 9.68 -8.03
CA LEU A 259 1.37 9.76 -8.75
C LEU A 259 1.27 11.04 -9.57
N LEU A 260 1.53 12.21 -8.98
CA LEU A 260 1.49 13.48 -9.72
C LEU A 260 2.57 13.57 -10.81
N ARG A 261 3.71 12.90 -10.62
CA ARG A 261 4.71 12.72 -11.68
C ARG A 261 4.20 11.89 -12.84
N LEU A 262 3.55 10.77 -12.52
CA LEU A 262 2.98 9.89 -13.52
C LEU A 262 1.78 10.52 -14.23
N ALA A 263 1.03 11.39 -13.55
CA ALA A 263 -0.07 12.15 -14.12
C ALA A 263 0.41 13.17 -15.16
N ALA A 264 1.36 14.08 -14.86
CA ALA A 264 1.80 14.99 -15.92
C ALA A 264 2.61 14.27 -17.03
N ILE A 265 3.23 13.12 -16.76
CA ILE A 265 3.77 12.27 -17.84
C ILE A 265 2.63 11.68 -18.68
N GLY A 266 1.51 11.25 -18.09
CA GLY A 266 0.30 10.85 -18.82
C GLY A 266 -0.25 11.97 -19.70
N ALA A 267 -0.33 13.20 -19.18
CA ALA A 267 -0.73 14.39 -19.93
C ALA A 267 0.23 14.70 -21.11
N LEU A 268 1.54 14.56 -20.88
CA LEU A 268 2.57 14.75 -21.92
C LEU A 268 2.58 13.60 -22.95
N MET A 269 2.08 12.41 -22.61
CA MET A 269 1.94 11.29 -23.55
C MET A 269 0.77 11.47 -24.52
N THR A 270 -0.21 12.35 -24.25
CA THR A 270 -1.31 12.63 -25.20
C THR A 270 -0.80 13.04 -26.59
N TRP A 271 0.34 13.74 -26.69
CA TRP A 271 0.96 14.06 -27.99
C TRP A 271 1.54 12.84 -28.73
N PRO A 272 2.44 12.02 -28.15
CA PRO A 272 2.82 10.72 -28.73
C PRO A 272 1.66 9.78 -29.07
N VAL A 273 0.57 9.82 -28.29
CA VAL A 273 -0.63 9.00 -28.54
C VAL A 273 -1.39 9.50 -29.78
N ALA A 274 -1.57 10.81 -29.92
CA ALA A 274 -2.16 11.36 -31.14
C ALA A 274 -1.32 11.04 -32.40
N LEU A 275 0.02 11.09 -32.32
CA LEU A 275 0.87 10.68 -33.44
C LEU A 275 0.72 9.18 -33.78
N LEU A 276 0.49 8.33 -32.77
CA LEU A 276 0.21 6.91 -32.98
C LEU A 276 -1.18 6.69 -33.61
N GLU A 277 -2.21 7.40 -33.15
CA GLU A 277 -3.55 7.38 -33.76
C GLU A 277 -3.53 7.81 -35.22
N LEU A 278 -2.82 8.89 -35.57
CA LEU A 278 -2.63 9.33 -36.96
C LEU A 278 -1.97 8.23 -37.81
N ALA A 279 -0.94 7.57 -37.28
CA ALA A 279 -0.26 6.49 -37.99
C ALA A 279 -1.17 5.25 -38.18
N VAL A 280 -1.92 4.85 -37.15
CA VAL A 280 -2.84 3.71 -37.22
C VAL A 280 -4.01 3.99 -38.17
N ALA A 281 -4.59 5.19 -38.12
CA ALA A 281 -5.63 5.64 -39.04
C ALA A 281 -5.15 5.65 -40.50
N ALA A 282 -3.93 6.18 -40.75
CA ALA A 282 -3.31 6.15 -42.08
C ALA A 282 -3.09 4.72 -42.59
N THR A 283 -2.61 3.78 -41.74
CA THR A 283 -2.47 2.36 -42.13
C THR A 283 -3.81 1.65 -42.34
N ALA A 284 -4.89 2.15 -41.73
CA ALA A 284 -6.25 1.65 -41.94
C ALA A 284 -6.96 2.28 -43.17
N GLY A 285 -6.33 3.26 -43.84
CA GLY A 285 -6.96 4.01 -44.93
C GLY A 285 -8.11 4.92 -44.47
N LEU A 286 -8.17 5.28 -43.19
CA LEU A 286 -9.24 6.08 -42.59
C LEU A 286 -8.76 7.51 -42.32
N ASP A 287 -9.59 8.50 -42.65
CA ASP A 287 -9.43 9.87 -42.13
C ASP A 287 -9.59 9.85 -40.59
N PRO A 288 -8.63 10.38 -39.82
CA PRO A 288 -8.75 10.55 -38.36
C PRO A 288 -9.96 11.38 -37.90
N ALA A 289 -10.57 12.20 -38.77
CA ALA A 289 -11.81 12.94 -38.49
C ALA A 289 -13.08 12.12 -38.77
N ASN A 290 -12.97 10.92 -39.34
CA ASN A 290 -14.12 10.04 -39.58
C ASN A 290 -14.70 9.54 -38.25
N ARG A 291 -16.02 9.68 -38.07
CA ARG A 291 -16.77 9.21 -36.88
C ARG A 291 -16.47 7.75 -36.48
N TYR A 292 -16.24 6.87 -37.44
CA TYR A 292 -15.87 5.46 -37.17
C TYR A 292 -14.43 5.31 -36.71
N ALA A 293 -13.50 6.15 -37.18
CA ALA A 293 -12.12 6.17 -36.69
C ALA A 293 -12.05 6.73 -35.26
N TYR A 294 -12.79 7.82 -34.98
CA TYR A 294 -12.96 8.36 -33.63
C TYR A 294 -13.50 7.30 -32.66
N ALA A 295 -14.62 6.66 -32.97
CA ALA A 295 -15.22 5.67 -32.07
C ALA A 295 -14.38 4.39 -31.96
N TYR A 296 -14.05 3.73 -33.07
CA TYR A 296 -13.56 2.34 -33.06
C TYR A 296 -12.06 2.15 -33.25
N LEU A 297 -11.33 3.17 -33.72
CA LEU A 297 -9.86 3.10 -33.93
C LEU A 297 -9.10 3.86 -32.83
N ALA A 298 -9.53 5.08 -32.48
CA ALA A 298 -8.86 5.86 -31.44
C ALA A 298 -9.00 5.21 -30.05
N VAL A 299 -10.19 4.74 -29.67
CA VAL A 299 -10.44 4.17 -28.32
C VAL A 299 -9.50 2.99 -27.99
N PRO A 300 -9.32 1.96 -28.82
CA PRO A 300 -8.36 0.89 -28.53
C PRO A 300 -6.91 1.36 -28.43
N VAL A 301 -6.50 2.36 -29.23
CA VAL A 301 -5.14 2.94 -29.20
C VAL A 301 -4.94 3.74 -27.91
N GLU A 302 -5.90 4.59 -27.54
CA GLU A 302 -5.90 5.33 -26.29
C GLU A 302 -5.84 4.40 -25.06
N GLU A 303 -6.73 3.40 -24.96
CA GLU A 303 -6.78 2.49 -23.80
C GLU A 303 -5.49 1.67 -23.65
N ALA A 304 -4.86 1.28 -24.75
CA ALA A 304 -3.55 0.64 -24.71
C ALA A 304 -2.44 1.62 -24.27
N ALA A 305 -2.43 2.83 -24.84
CA ALA A 305 -1.33 3.77 -24.66
C ALA A 305 -1.37 4.54 -23.32
N LYS A 306 -2.52 4.61 -22.64
CA LYS A 306 -2.65 5.07 -21.23
C LYS A 306 -1.74 4.30 -20.26
N PHE A 307 -1.24 3.11 -20.63
CA PHE A 307 -0.25 2.36 -19.84
C PHE A 307 1.22 2.68 -20.18
N ALA A 308 1.53 3.45 -21.22
CA ALA A 308 2.91 3.81 -21.58
C ALA A 308 3.69 4.54 -20.45
N PRO A 309 3.10 5.50 -19.69
CA PRO A 309 3.74 6.07 -18.51
C PRO A 309 4.12 5.01 -17.46
N VAL A 310 3.23 4.04 -17.22
CA VAL A 310 3.43 2.95 -16.25
C VAL A 310 4.55 2.02 -16.71
N LEU A 311 4.62 1.71 -18.01
CA LEU A 311 5.68 0.90 -18.61
C LEU A 311 7.05 1.58 -18.50
N LEU A 312 7.13 2.89 -18.79
CA LEU A 312 8.34 3.68 -18.62
C LEU A 312 8.83 3.69 -17.17
N PHE A 313 7.91 3.88 -16.21
CA PHE A 313 8.21 3.76 -14.77
C PHE A 313 8.68 2.35 -14.39
N TRP A 314 8.07 1.31 -14.96
CA TRP A 314 8.50 -0.07 -14.74
C TRP A 314 9.92 -0.32 -15.22
N LEU A 315 10.32 0.18 -16.41
CA LEU A 315 11.67 0.04 -16.95
C LEU A 315 12.74 0.60 -15.99
N VAL A 316 12.50 1.79 -15.42
CA VAL A 316 13.44 2.48 -14.53
C VAL A 316 13.44 1.90 -13.09
N ALA A 317 12.31 1.39 -12.62
CA ALA A 317 12.07 0.95 -11.23
C ALA A 317 11.69 -0.55 -11.08
N ARG A 318 12.22 -1.42 -11.95
CA ARG A 318 11.90 -2.88 -12.00
C ARG A 318 12.01 -3.63 -10.66
N ARG A 319 12.85 -3.19 -9.72
CA ARG A 319 12.97 -3.78 -8.37
C ARG A 319 11.84 -3.29 -7.46
N ARG A 320 11.48 -2.00 -7.54
CA ARG A 320 10.38 -1.41 -6.78
C ARG A 320 9.02 -2.00 -7.15
N PHE A 321 8.75 -2.22 -8.44
CA PHE A 321 7.53 -2.92 -8.90
C PHE A 321 7.39 -4.36 -8.37
N LYS A 322 8.50 -5.01 -7.93
CA LYS A 322 8.45 -6.32 -7.26
C LYS A 322 8.11 -6.22 -5.76
N ARG A 323 8.15 -5.01 -5.17
CA ARG A 323 7.72 -4.70 -3.79
C ARG A 323 6.35 -4.02 -3.72
N PHE A 324 5.77 -3.58 -4.84
CA PHE A 324 4.43 -2.97 -4.90
C PHE A 324 3.36 -3.79 -4.18
N ALA A 325 2.47 -3.10 -3.49
CA ALA A 325 1.16 -3.56 -3.04
C ALA A 325 0.21 -3.76 -4.24
N ALA A 326 -0.90 -4.48 -4.05
CA ALA A 326 -1.95 -4.64 -5.05
C ALA A 326 -2.55 -3.27 -5.42
N VAL A 327 -2.79 -2.41 -4.42
CA VAL A 327 -3.29 -1.04 -4.64
C VAL A 327 -2.32 -0.14 -5.40
N ASP A 328 -1.00 -0.43 -5.39
CA ASP A 328 -0.04 0.42 -6.09
C ASP A 328 -0.22 0.33 -7.62
N TYR A 329 -0.65 -0.83 -8.14
CA TYR A 329 -0.96 -1.01 -9.56
C TYR A 329 -2.20 -0.21 -10.00
N LEU A 330 -3.24 -0.19 -9.16
CA LEU A 330 -4.41 0.70 -9.30
C LEU A 330 -3.95 2.17 -9.35
N LEU A 331 -3.19 2.61 -8.34
CA LEU A 331 -2.79 4.01 -8.21
C LEU A 331 -1.92 4.51 -9.37
N VAL A 332 -0.98 3.70 -9.88
CA VAL A 332 -0.16 4.13 -11.03
C VAL A 332 -0.96 4.16 -12.33
N ALA A 333 -1.89 3.21 -12.54
CA ALA A 333 -2.75 3.19 -13.70
C ALA A 333 -3.75 4.36 -13.69
N ALA A 334 -4.42 4.58 -12.57
CA ALA A 334 -5.32 5.72 -12.36
C ALA A 334 -4.60 7.07 -12.50
N ALA A 335 -3.36 7.18 -12.02
CA ALA A 335 -2.56 8.40 -12.20
C ALA A 335 -2.20 8.66 -13.67
N ALA A 336 -1.87 7.63 -14.46
CA ALA A 336 -1.61 7.79 -15.89
C ALA A 336 -2.88 8.21 -16.66
N GLY A 337 -4.02 7.55 -16.39
CA GLY A 337 -5.32 7.91 -16.97
C GLY A 337 -5.80 9.31 -16.55
N ALA A 338 -5.63 9.69 -15.28
CA ALA A 338 -5.90 11.05 -14.79
C ALA A 338 -5.03 12.11 -15.47
N GLY A 339 -3.79 11.76 -15.85
CA GLY A 339 -2.93 12.59 -16.67
C GLY A 339 -3.50 12.86 -18.07
N PHE A 340 -3.90 11.79 -18.75
CA PHE A 340 -4.52 11.87 -20.08
C PHE A 340 -5.82 12.69 -20.03
N GLN A 341 -6.67 12.43 -19.04
CA GLN A 341 -7.90 13.18 -18.78
C GLN A 341 -7.64 14.66 -18.47
N LEU A 342 -6.55 15.01 -17.77
CA LEU A 342 -6.18 16.40 -17.53
C LEU A 342 -5.82 17.12 -18.84
N ALA A 343 -5.05 16.49 -19.74
CA ALA A 343 -4.72 17.08 -21.04
C ALA A 343 -5.98 17.32 -21.90
N GLU A 344 -6.88 16.33 -21.95
CA GLU A 344 -8.16 16.42 -22.64
C GLU A 344 -9.07 17.52 -22.05
N THR A 345 -9.20 17.57 -20.72
CA THR A 345 -10.02 18.58 -20.03
C THR A 345 -9.43 19.98 -20.22
N VAL A 346 -8.11 20.13 -20.16
CA VAL A 346 -7.42 21.41 -20.40
C VAL A 346 -7.69 21.89 -21.83
N ALA A 347 -7.53 21.02 -22.83
CA ALA A 347 -7.87 21.36 -24.22
C ALA A 347 -9.33 21.83 -24.34
N ARG A 348 -10.29 21.05 -23.82
CA ARG A 348 -11.72 21.40 -23.80
C ARG A 348 -11.96 22.77 -23.16
N THR A 349 -11.33 23.09 -22.02
CA THR A 349 -11.49 24.41 -21.37
C THR A 349 -10.89 25.57 -22.16
N LEU A 350 -9.72 25.38 -22.78
CA LEU A 350 -9.03 26.41 -23.56
C LEU A 350 -9.75 26.71 -24.88
N LEU A 351 -10.24 25.67 -25.56
CA LEU A 351 -10.96 25.76 -26.83
C LEU A 351 -12.30 26.46 -26.73
N ALA A 352 -12.95 26.36 -25.56
CA ALA A 352 -14.33 26.77 -25.41
C ALA A 352 -14.54 28.09 -24.67
N GLY A 353 -13.60 28.51 -23.81
CA GLY A 353 -13.82 29.65 -22.90
C GLY A 353 -14.75 29.35 -21.71
N GLY A 354 -15.49 28.24 -21.77
CA GLY A 354 -16.32 27.63 -20.72
C GLY A 354 -16.99 26.37 -21.28
N VAL A 355 -17.44 25.43 -20.45
CA VAL A 355 -18.01 24.11 -20.83
C VAL A 355 -19.22 23.87 -19.89
N PRO A 356 -20.41 23.31 -20.25
CA PRO A 356 -21.52 23.35 -19.30
C PRO A 356 -21.29 22.28 -18.22
N ASP A 357 -21.93 22.44 -17.07
CA ASP A 357 -21.83 21.45 -15.98
C ASP A 357 -22.21 20.02 -16.41
N LEU A 358 -22.98 19.85 -17.50
CA LEU A 358 -23.37 18.54 -18.01
C LEU A 358 -22.21 17.74 -18.64
N LEU A 359 -21.31 18.43 -19.36
CA LEU A 359 -20.18 17.81 -20.08
C LEU A 359 -18.82 18.11 -19.44
N LEU A 360 -18.77 18.97 -18.41
CA LEU A 360 -17.63 19.09 -17.53
C LEU A 360 -17.43 17.82 -16.69
N PRO A 361 -16.18 17.42 -16.40
CA PRO A 361 -15.90 16.34 -15.47
C PRO A 361 -16.42 16.68 -14.06
N GLN A 362 -17.48 15.99 -13.62
CA GLN A 362 -18.27 16.26 -12.42
C GLN A 362 -17.40 16.43 -11.17
N GLY A 363 -17.34 17.67 -10.67
CA GLY A 363 -16.40 18.13 -9.66
C GLY A 363 -17.00 18.28 -8.26
N GLY A 364 -16.25 18.94 -7.36
CA GLY A 364 -16.69 19.26 -5.99
C GLY A 364 -15.88 18.58 -4.89
N LEU A 365 -15.85 19.19 -3.70
CA LEU A 365 -15.04 18.70 -2.57
C LEU A 365 -15.54 17.37 -2.00
N PHE A 366 -16.86 17.18 -1.92
CA PHE A 366 -17.49 15.98 -1.35
C PHE A 366 -17.81 14.89 -2.39
N THR A 367 -17.50 15.15 -3.66
CA THR A 367 -17.78 14.30 -4.81
C THR A 367 -16.81 13.11 -4.83
N LEU A 368 -17.32 11.88 -4.66
CA LEU A 368 -16.51 10.66 -4.53
C LEU A 368 -16.01 10.16 -5.90
N LEU A 369 -14.69 10.17 -6.10
CA LEU A 369 -14.00 9.91 -7.37
C LEU A 369 -14.47 10.87 -8.50
N PRO A 370 -14.22 12.19 -8.34
CA PRO A 370 -14.75 13.22 -9.24
C PRO A 370 -14.11 13.15 -10.62
N GLY A 371 -14.84 13.63 -11.63
CA GLY A 371 -14.38 13.66 -13.01
C GLY A 371 -15.05 12.66 -13.95
N TRP A 372 -16.22 12.13 -13.61
CA TRP A 372 -17.08 11.46 -14.60
C TRP A 372 -17.88 12.48 -15.42
N VAL A 373 -18.38 12.09 -16.58
CA VAL A 373 -19.31 12.87 -17.42
C VAL A 373 -20.59 12.07 -17.60
N ASP A 374 -21.73 12.76 -17.62
CA ASP A 374 -23.06 12.17 -17.79
C ASP A 374 -23.69 12.63 -19.12
N LEU A 375 -24.33 11.71 -19.84
CA LEU A 375 -25.12 11.98 -21.04
C LEU A 375 -26.60 11.62 -20.76
N PRO A 376 -27.40 12.50 -20.13
CA PRO A 376 -28.75 12.17 -19.68
C PRO A 376 -29.67 11.72 -20.81
N GLY A 377 -29.57 12.35 -21.99
CA GLY A 377 -30.37 12.00 -23.18
C GLY A 377 -30.07 10.62 -23.76
N ALA A 378 -28.96 9.98 -23.37
CA ALA A 378 -28.61 8.60 -23.75
C ALA A 378 -28.65 7.62 -22.56
N GLY A 379 -28.82 8.11 -21.32
CA GLY A 379 -28.73 7.28 -20.11
C GLY A 379 -27.34 6.65 -19.89
N ILE A 380 -26.27 7.31 -20.36
CA ILE A 380 -24.88 6.83 -20.28
C ILE A 380 -24.06 7.69 -19.31
N ARG A 381 -23.19 7.06 -18.52
CA ARG A 381 -22.11 7.70 -17.76
C ARG A 381 -20.76 7.25 -18.29
N PHE A 382 -19.83 8.18 -18.44
CA PHE A 382 -18.41 7.88 -18.64
C PHE A 382 -17.63 8.24 -17.37
N SER A 383 -17.04 7.25 -16.71
CA SER A 383 -16.40 7.41 -15.39
C SER A 383 -15.09 8.22 -15.40
N GLY A 384 -14.60 8.63 -16.57
CA GLY A 384 -13.31 9.30 -16.74
C GLY A 384 -12.14 8.31 -16.84
N HIS A 385 -11.15 8.64 -17.67
CA HIS A 385 -9.98 7.78 -17.92
C HIS A 385 -9.23 7.40 -16.63
N ALA A 386 -9.27 8.25 -15.60
CA ALA A 386 -8.69 7.95 -14.30
C ALA A 386 -9.32 6.72 -13.62
N VAL A 387 -10.64 6.54 -13.76
CA VAL A 387 -11.40 5.46 -13.14
C VAL A 387 -11.32 4.18 -13.99
N THR A 388 -11.46 4.29 -15.31
CA THR A 388 -11.38 3.13 -16.24
C THR A 388 -9.98 2.52 -16.23
N THR A 389 -8.93 3.32 -16.46
CA THR A 389 -7.52 2.88 -16.37
C THR A 389 -7.20 2.36 -14.96
N GLY A 390 -7.77 3.00 -13.93
CA GLY A 390 -7.67 2.56 -12.54
C GLY A 390 -8.24 1.17 -12.28
N LEU A 391 -9.39 0.82 -12.87
CA LEU A 391 -10.03 -0.50 -12.75
C LEU A 391 -9.13 -1.61 -13.32
N VAL A 392 -8.57 -1.39 -14.51
CA VAL A 392 -7.61 -2.31 -15.14
C VAL A 392 -6.36 -2.47 -14.26
N GLY A 393 -5.84 -1.38 -13.71
CA GLY A 393 -4.73 -1.40 -12.74
C GLY A 393 -5.05 -2.17 -11.46
N ALA A 394 -6.27 -2.05 -10.94
CA ALA A 394 -6.75 -2.78 -9.77
C ALA A 394 -6.84 -4.30 -10.03
N ALA A 395 -7.44 -4.68 -11.15
CA ALA A 395 -7.53 -6.05 -11.62
C ALA A 395 -6.13 -6.67 -11.81
N PHE A 396 -5.21 -5.93 -12.44
CA PHE A 396 -3.81 -6.36 -12.62
C PHE A 396 -3.06 -6.46 -11.29
N GLY A 397 -3.28 -5.54 -10.34
CA GLY A 397 -2.74 -5.62 -8.98
C GLY A 397 -3.18 -6.88 -8.24
N LEU A 398 -4.48 -7.15 -8.21
CA LEU A 398 -5.08 -8.37 -7.65
C LEU A 398 -4.50 -9.63 -8.33
N ALA A 399 -4.39 -9.65 -9.65
CA ALA A 399 -3.84 -10.78 -10.42
C ALA A 399 -2.34 -11.02 -10.20
N VAL A 400 -1.54 -9.96 -10.07
CA VAL A 400 -0.07 -10.06 -9.89
C VAL A 400 0.33 -10.37 -8.44
N VAL A 401 -0.44 -9.86 -7.47
CA VAL A 401 -0.13 -9.99 -6.04
C VAL A 401 -0.88 -11.18 -5.42
N GLY A 402 -2.16 -11.38 -5.77
CA GLY A 402 -3.05 -12.36 -5.14
C GLY A 402 -2.97 -13.79 -5.70
N ARG A 403 -2.51 -14.00 -6.94
CA ARG A 403 -2.57 -15.33 -7.60
C ARG A 403 -1.82 -16.46 -6.89
N ARG A 404 -0.85 -16.12 -6.04
CA ARG A 404 -0.09 -17.08 -5.21
C ARG A 404 -0.82 -17.52 -3.92
N LEU A 405 -1.89 -16.81 -3.54
CA LEU A 405 -2.72 -17.12 -2.37
C LEU A 405 -4.10 -17.67 -2.75
N TYR A 406 -4.65 -17.21 -3.88
CA TYR A 406 -6.03 -17.52 -4.29
C TYR A 406 -6.14 -18.31 -5.60
N GLY A 407 -5.04 -18.49 -6.34
CA GLY A 407 -4.99 -19.27 -7.59
C GLY A 407 -4.81 -18.43 -8.86
N ALA A 408 -4.46 -19.11 -9.95
CA ALA A 408 -4.13 -18.48 -11.23
C ALA A 408 -5.32 -17.81 -11.95
N TRP A 409 -6.56 -18.21 -11.63
CA TRP A 409 -7.79 -17.68 -12.23
C TRP A 409 -7.95 -16.15 -12.08
N LEU A 410 -7.29 -15.52 -11.10
CA LEU A 410 -7.24 -14.06 -10.97
C LEU A 410 -6.63 -13.38 -12.21
N LEU A 411 -5.89 -14.10 -13.07
CA LEU A 411 -5.40 -13.62 -14.36
C LEU A 411 -6.52 -13.37 -15.40
N LEU A 412 -7.77 -13.78 -15.11
CA LEU A 412 -8.96 -13.40 -15.89
C LEU A 412 -9.46 -11.99 -15.57
N LEU A 413 -9.12 -11.43 -14.40
CA LEU A 413 -9.59 -10.08 -14.02
C LEU A 413 -9.07 -8.97 -14.94
N PRO A 414 -7.78 -8.92 -15.34
CA PRO A 414 -7.27 -7.85 -16.21
C PRO A 414 -7.95 -7.75 -17.59
N PRO A 415 -8.14 -8.83 -18.38
CA PRO A 415 -8.84 -8.72 -19.66
C PRO A 415 -10.33 -8.39 -19.49
N LEU A 416 -11.00 -8.87 -18.43
CA LEU A 416 -12.38 -8.48 -18.14
C LEU A 416 -12.51 -6.99 -17.78
N ALA A 417 -11.57 -6.47 -16.98
CA ALA A 417 -11.52 -5.04 -16.64
C ALA A 417 -11.17 -4.16 -17.85
N LEU A 418 -10.28 -4.62 -18.73
CA LEU A 418 -9.93 -3.93 -19.97
C LEU A 418 -11.11 -3.93 -20.95
N GLY A 419 -11.84 -5.05 -21.05
CA GLY A 419 -13.09 -5.12 -21.81
C GLY A 419 -14.14 -4.15 -21.31
N ALA A 420 -14.34 -4.06 -19.99
CA ALA A 420 -15.28 -3.09 -19.40
C ALA A 420 -14.86 -1.63 -19.65
N ALA A 421 -13.58 -1.30 -19.45
CA ALA A 421 -13.03 0.04 -19.72
C ALA A 421 -13.17 0.44 -21.20
N ALA A 422 -12.80 -0.45 -22.11
CA ALA A 422 -12.93 -0.24 -23.54
C ALA A 422 -14.41 -0.10 -23.96
N LEU A 423 -15.31 -0.96 -23.45
CA LEU A 423 -16.75 -0.86 -23.75
C LEU A 423 -17.34 0.48 -23.28
N GLU A 424 -17.04 0.93 -22.07
CA GLU A 424 -17.56 2.19 -21.55
C GLU A 424 -17.10 3.39 -22.39
N HIS A 425 -15.83 3.42 -22.77
CA HIS A 425 -15.26 4.47 -23.62
C HIS A 425 -15.77 4.38 -25.08
N LEU A 426 -15.92 3.17 -25.64
CA LEU A 426 -16.48 2.91 -26.97
C LEU A 426 -17.93 3.40 -27.08
N ASN A 427 -18.79 3.06 -26.12
CA ASN A 427 -20.21 3.48 -26.15
C ASN A 427 -20.36 5.00 -25.98
N TYR A 428 -19.56 5.60 -25.08
CA TYR A 428 -19.55 7.06 -24.88
C TYR A 428 -19.12 7.80 -26.16
N ASN A 429 -18.03 7.39 -26.79
CA ASN A 429 -17.55 8.03 -28.03
C ASN A 429 -18.48 7.73 -29.22
N ALA A 430 -19.09 6.55 -29.32
CA ALA A 430 -20.07 6.25 -30.35
C ALA A 430 -21.29 7.18 -30.27
N VAL A 431 -21.85 7.41 -29.08
CA VAL A 431 -22.97 8.34 -28.89
C VAL A 431 -22.57 9.79 -29.19
N LEU A 432 -21.38 10.24 -28.75
CA LEU A 432 -20.86 11.56 -29.14
C LEU A 432 -20.59 11.69 -30.66
N ALA A 433 -20.35 10.58 -31.35
CA ALA A 433 -20.12 10.52 -32.79
C ALA A 433 -21.40 10.38 -33.64
N GLY A 434 -22.59 10.32 -33.01
CA GLY A 434 -23.85 10.04 -33.69
C GLY A 434 -23.87 8.65 -34.35
N LEU A 435 -23.40 7.63 -33.61
CA LEU A 435 -23.34 6.23 -34.03
C LEU A 435 -24.17 5.32 -33.11
N ASP A 436 -25.02 4.49 -33.71
CA ASP A 436 -25.80 3.48 -33.00
C ASP A 436 -24.90 2.37 -32.43
N THR A 437 -25.19 1.95 -31.19
CA THR A 437 -24.49 0.86 -30.51
C THR A 437 -25.19 -0.48 -30.79
N THR A 438 -24.42 -1.51 -31.18
CA THR A 438 -25.02 -2.82 -31.51
C THR A 438 -25.79 -3.42 -30.33
N ALA A 439 -26.84 -4.19 -30.59
CA ALA A 439 -27.64 -4.80 -29.52
C ALA A 439 -26.79 -5.61 -28.51
N VAL A 440 -25.74 -6.31 -28.98
CA VAL A 440 -24.80 -7.04 -28.12
C VAL A 440 -23.99 -6.07 -27.26
N THR A 441 -23.46 -4.99 -27.86
CA THR A 441 -22.70 -3.94 -27.14
C THR A 441 -23.58 -3.29 -26.06
N SER A 442 -24.82 -2.92 -26.41
CA SER A 442 -25.78 -2.27 -25.52
C SER A 442 -26.21 -3.18 -24.36
N VAL A 443 -26.48 -4.47 -24.61
CA VAL A 443 -26.81 -5.44 -23.55
C VAL A 443 -25.63 -5.64 -22.60
N VAL A 444 -24.41 -5.84 -23.12
CA VAL A 444 -23.23 -6.03 -22.27
C VAL A 444 -22.90 -4.76 -21.47
N PHE A 445 -23.04 -3.57 -22.06
CA PHE A 445 -22.83 -2.31 -21.35
C PHE A 445 -23.92 -2.03 -20.29
N GLY A 446 -25.15 -2.48 -20.54
CA GLY A 446 -26.24 -2.48 -19.56
C GLY A 446 -25.94 -3.30 -18.30
N LEU A 447 -25.15 -4.38 -18.39
CA LEU A 447 -24.68 -5.14 -17.22
C LEU A 447 -23.74 -4.32 -16.31
N TYR A 448 -23.10 -3.28 -16.84
CA TYR A 448 -22.31 -2.30 -16.08
C TYR A 448 -23.12 -1.04 -15.71
N GLY A 449 -24.45 -1.09 -15.86
CA GLY A 449 -25.35 0.04 -15.60
C GLY A 449 -25.02 1.25 -16.47
N ASN A 450 -24.71 1.03 -17.75
CA ASN A 450 -24.26 2.07 -18.70
C ASN A 450 -23.11 2.93 -18.15
N GLY A 451 -22.11 2.26 -17.53
CA GLY A 451 -20.94 2.88 -16.91
C GLY A 451 -21.13 3.30 -15.45
N ALA A 452 -22.37 3.42 -14.96
CA ALA A 452 -22.64 3.84 -13.58
C ALA A 452 -22.10 2.86 -12.51
N ALA A 453 -21.88 1.58 -12.86
CA ALA A 453 -21.27 0.60 -11.97
C ALA A 453 -19.73 0.71 -11.87
N THR A 454 -19.03 1.25 -12.87
CA THR A 454 -17.57 1.14 -13.00
C THR A 454 -16.82 1.77 -11.82
N ARG A 455 -17.24 2.95 -11.35
CA ARG A 455 -16.68 3.56 -10.13
C ARG A 455 -16.85 2.70 -8.87
N TRP A 456 -17.96 1.96 -8.77
CA TRP A 456 -18.22 1.05 -7.65
C TRP A 456 -17.42 -0.25 -7.77
N LEU A 457 -17.23 -0.77 -8.99
CA LEU A 457 -16.34 -1.90 -9.27
C LEU A 457 -14.88 -1.56 -8.94
N LEU A 458 -14.43 -0.34 -9.23
CA LEU A 458 -13.11 0.16 -8.82
C LEU A 458 -12.97 0.19 -7.29
N LEU A 459 -13.97 0.73 -6.57
CA LEU A 459 -13.98 0.77 -5.10
C LEU A 459 -14.01 -0.64 -4.48
N LEU A 460 -14.72 -1.59 -5.09
CA LEU A 460 -14.76 -2.99 -4.67
C LEU A 460 -13.41 -3.69 -4.88
N MET A 461 -12.78 -3.52 -6.05
CA MET A 461 -11.43 -4.03 -6.30
C MET A 461 -10.37 -3.38 -5.39
N LEU A 462 -10.50 -2.08 -5.11
CA LEU A 462 -9.66 -1.36 -4.14
C LEU A 462 -9.79 -1.95 -2.75
N LEU A 463 -11.01 -2.24 -2.28
CA LEU A 463 -11.25 -2.90 -0.99
C LEU A 463 -10.58 -4.29 -0.94
N PHE A 464 -10.77 -5.13 -1.96
CA PHE A 464 -10.11 -6.44 -2.04
C PHE A 464 -8.58 -6.33 -2.08
N ALA A 465 -8.03 -5.33 -2.79
CA ALA A 465 -6.60 -5.08 -2.87
C ALA A 465 -6.03 -4.67 -1.49
N VAL A 466 -6.70 -3.75 -0.79
CA VAL A 466 -6.33 -3.35 0.59
C VAL A 466 -6.33 -4.55 1.53
N VAL A 467 -7.38 -5.39 1.52
CA VAL A 467 -7.47 -6.58 2.38
C VAL A 467 -6.39 -7.62 2.04
N LEU A 468 -6.12 -7.84 0.75
CA LEU A 468 -5.02 -8.70 0.28
C LEU A 468 -3.65 -8.21 0.77
N ASP A 469 -3.40 -6.90 0.69
CA ASP A 469 -2.12 -6.31 1.09
C ASP A 469 -1.88 -6.41 2.59
N TYR A 470 -2.87 -6.05 3.43
CA TYR A 470 -2.72 -6.22 4.88
C TYR A 470 -2.62 -7.70 5.29
N ARG A 471 -3.25 -8.63 4.55
CA ARG A 471 -3.03 -10.07 4.75
C ARG A 471 -1.60 -10.49 4.41
N LEU A 472 -1.05 -10.01 3.28
CA LEU A 472 0.32 -10.32 2.87
C LEU A 472 1.38 -9.72 3.80
N ALA A 473 1.18 -8.48 4.27
CA ALA A 473 2.12 -7.80 5.16
C ALA A 473 2.33 -8.52 6.50
N ARG A 474 1.35 -9.32 6.98
CA ARG A 474 1.49 -10.15 8.19
C ARG A 474 2.59 -11.21 8.03
N PHE A 475 2.78 -11.75 6.83
CA PHE A 475 3.86 -12.70 6.52
C PHE A 475 5.27 -12.05 6.46
N ALA A 476 5.38 -10.78 6.86
CA ALA A 476 6.64 -10.05 7.03
C ALA A 476 6.85 -9.57 8.49
N ALA A 477 6.03 -10.04 9.44
CA ALA A 477 6.12 -9.65 10.85
C ALA A 477 7.48 -9.99 11.50
N GLU A 478 8.21 -10.96 10.96
CA GLU A 478 9.56 -11.32 11.42
C GLU A 478 10.67 -10.35 10.97
N THR A 479 10.40 -9.46 9.99
CA THR A 479 11.41 -8.53 9.45
C THR A 479 10.97 -7.07 9.54
N THR A 480 9.68 -6.83 9.78
CA THR A 480 9.07 -5.50 9.82
C THR A 480 8.83 -5.09 11.28
N PRO A 481 9.46 -4.00 11.77
CA PRO A 481 9.23 -3.52 13.13
C PRO A 481 7.74 -3.30 13.45
N PRO A 482 7.34 -3.33 14.74
CA PRO A 482 5.98 -3.01 15.16
C PRO A 482 5.55 -1.58 14.77
N LEU A 483 4.29 -1.27 15.01
CA LEU A 483 3.81 0.12 15.06
C LEU A 483 3.90 0.61 16.51
N PRO A 484 4.13 1.92 16.76
CA PRO A 484 4.12 2.48 18.11
C PRO A 484 2.79 2.21 18.83
N GLY A 485 2.85 1.92 20.14
CA GLY A 485 1.68 1.70 20.99
C GLY A 485 0.95 0.37 20.76
N ALA A 486 -0.16 0.18 21.46
CA ALA A 486 -0.97 -1.04 21.37
C ALA A 486 -1.78 -1.09 20.06
N ALA A 487 -1.94 -2.30 19.50
CA ALA A 487 -2.86 -2.52 18.39
C ALA A 487 -4.32 -2.44 18.89
N PRO A 488 -5.23 -1.75 18.17
CA PRO A 488 -6.65 -1.73 18.51
C PRO A 488 -7.32 -3.05 18.15
N LEU A 489 -8.51 -3.28 18.71
CA LEU A 489 -9.37 -4.44 18.46
C LEU A 489 -8.79 -5.81 18.90
N ARG A 490 -7.78 -5.87 19.79
CA ARG A 490 -7.18 -7.13 20.27
C ARG A 490 -8.17 -8.17 20.82
N SER A 491 -9.23 -7.73 21.52
CA SER A 491 -10.28 -8.64 22.00
C SER A 491 -11.14 -9.20 20.86
N LEU A 492 -11.21 -8.51 19.71
CA LEU A 492 -11.94 -8.95 18.52
C LEU A 492 -11.06 -9.83 17.62
N THR A 493 -9.75 -9.55 17.49
CA THR A 493 -8.82 -10.45 16.78
C THR A 493 -8.74 -11.80 17.49
N ALA A 494 -8.59 -11.81 18.83
CA ALA A 494 -8.62 -13.02 19.64
C ALA A 494 -9.93 -13.81 19.46
N ARG A 495 -11.11 -13.16 19.58
CA ARG A 495 -12.42 -13.82 19.35
C ARG A 495 -12.60 -14.32 17.91
N ALA A 496 -12.03 -13.64 16.91
CA ALA A 496 -12.07 -14.10 15.52
C ALA A 496 -11.19 -15.34 15.32
N HIS A 497 -9.98 -15.35 15.91
CA HIS A 497 -9.07 -16.49 15.89
C HIS A 497 -9.65 -17.70 16.63
N GLY A 498 -10.12 -17.56 17.87
CA GLY A 498 -10.72 -18.65 18.63
C GLY A 498 -11.90 -19.31 17.90
N ARG A 499 -12.80 -18.50 17.32
CA ARG A 499 -13.90 -18.99 16.47
C ARG A 499 -13.41 -19.67 15.19
N ALA A 500 -12.30 -19.22 14.61
CA ALA A 500 -11.71 -19.84 13.43
C ALA A 500 -11.00 -21.17 13.75
N VAL A 501 -10.32 -21.27 14.89
CA VAL A 501 -9.71 -22.51 15.39
C VAL A 501 -10.80 -23.53 15.68
N TRP A 502 -11.82 -23.17 16.47
CA TRP A 502 -12.94 -24.06 16.80
C TRP A 502 -13.68 -24.56 15.54
N ARG A 503 -14.02 -23.68 14.60
CA ARG A 503 -14.63 -24.06 13.31
C ARG A 503 -13.73 -24.95 12.44
N ARG A 504 -12.42 -25.01 12.71
CA ARG A 504 -11.45 -25.81 11.95
C ARG A 504 -11.10 -27.13 12.63
N SER A 505 -11.16 -27.22 13.96
CA SER A 505 -11.08 -28.50 14.68
C SER A 505 -12.37 -29.30 14.49
N HIS A 506 -13.53 -28.64 14.50
CA HIS A 506 -14.86 -29.27 14.35
C HIS A 506 -15.29 -29.43 12.87
N LEU A 507 -14.35 -29.43 11.92
CA LEU A 507 -14.63 -29.52 10.48
C LEU A 507 -14.37 -30.94 9.97
N ALA A 508 -15.44 -31.73 9.83
CA ALA A 508 -15.35 -33.16 9.52
C ALA A 508 -14.50 -33.47 8.27
N GLY A 509 -13.74 -34.56 8.34
CA GLY A 509 -12.66 -34.88 7.39
C GLY A 509 -13.14 -35.48 6.06
N ASP A 510 -14.34 -36.04 6.06
CA ASP A 510 -15.06 -36.70 4.96
C ASP A 510 -15.77 -35.71 4.01
N ILE A 511 -16.03 -34.48 4.46
CA ILE A 511 -16.70 -33.43 3.67
C ILE A 511 -15.97 -33.19 2.33
N ALA A 512 -16.74 -33.26 1.24
CA ALA A 512 -16.23 -33.18 -0.12
C ALA A 512 -15.29 -31.96 -0.36
N PRO A 513 -14.19 -32.09 -1.13
CA PRO A 513 -13.11 -31.10 -1.16
C PRO A 513 -13.50 -29.68 -1.58
N ALA A 514 -14.62 -29.48 -2.29
CA ALA A 514 -15.15 -28.14 -2.59
C ALA A 514 -15.71 -27.47 -1.32
N PHE A 515 -16.69 -28.10 -0.67
CA PHE A 515 -17.30 -27.60 0.57
C PHE A 515 -16.28 -27.43 1.69
N ARG A 516 -15.34 -28.38 1.86
CA ARG A 516 -14.27 -28.25 2.87
C ARG A 516 -13.38 -27.03 2.61
N ARG A 517 -13.03 -26.72 1.35
CA ARG A 517 -12.30 -25.49 0.99
C ARG A 517 -13.12 -24.22 1.27
N MET A 518 -14.43 -24.23 0.96
CA MET A 518 -15.33 -23.09 1.23
C MET A 518 -15.48 -22.85 2.74
N ALA A 519 -15.67 -23.89 3.55
CA ALA A 519 -15.79 -23.78 5.00
C ALA A 519 -14.48 -23.28 5.66
N LEU A 520 -13.32 -23.79 5.23
CA LEU A 520 -12.01 -23.29 5.67
C LEU A 520 -11.80 -21.82 5.28
N ALA A 521 -12.25 -21.39 4.09
CA ALA A 521 -12.21 -19.99 3.69
C ALA A 521 -13.16 -19.12 4.55
N GLY A 522 -14.39 -19.58 4.80
CA GLY A 522 -15.38 -18.91 5.65
C GLY A 522 -14.98 -18.80 7.12
N ALA A 523 -14.21 -19.76 7.66
CA ALA A 523 -13.60 -19.65 8.98
C ALA A 523 -12.48 -18.59 9.03
N ARG A 524 -11.69 -18.47 7.95
CA ARG A 524 -10.54 -17.55 7.86
C ARG A 524 -10.89 -16.12 7.44
N LEU A 525 -12.05 -15.90 6.82
CA LEU A 525 -12.48 -14.59 6.34
C LEU A 525 -12.68 -13.57 7.49
N PRO A 526 -13.39 -13.87 8.59
CA PRO A 526 -13.53 -12.96 9.73
C PRO A 526 -12.17 -12.55 10.33
N VAL A 527 -11.27 -13.51 10.54
CA VAL A 527 -9.88 -13.25 10.98
C VAL A 527 -9.19 -12.28 10.02
N THR A 528 -9.24 -12.58 8.72
CA THR A 528 -8.55 -11.78 7.68
C THR A 528 -9.01 -10.32 7.70
N LEU A 529 -10.33 -10.10 7.84
CA LEU A 529 -10.98 -8.79 7.88
C LEU A 529 -10.72 -8.05 9.20
N VAL A 530 -10.87 -8.70 10.36
CA VAL A 530 -10.67 -8.08 11.68
C VAL A 530 -9.21 -7.68 11.89
N GLU A 531 -8.25 -8.53 11.51
CA GLU A 531 -6.82 -8.17 11.53
C GLU A 531 -6.49 -7.05 10.52
N ALA A 532 -7.24 -6.92 9.41
CA ALA A 532 -7.06 -5.82 8.45
C ALA A 532 -7.60 -4.51 9.02
N ALA A 533 -8.81 -4.52 9.60
CA ALA A 533 -9.38 -3.38 10.32
C ALA A 533 -8.48 -2.94 11.48
N SER A 534 -7.99 -3.87 12.31
CA SER A 534 -7.02 -3.58 13.37
C SER A 534 -5.75 -2.91 12.80
N SER A 535 -5.16 -3.46 11.74
CA SER A 535 -3.96 -2.87 11.11
C SER A 535 -4.19 -1.46 10.56
N ILE A 536 -5.32 -1.25 9.87
CA ILE A 536 -5.74 0.04 9.31
C ILE A 536 -5.95 1.06 10.44
N LEU A 537 -6.67 0.68 11.50
CA LEU A 537 -6.95 1.53 12.65
C LEU A 537 -5.68 1.84 13.46
N HIS A 538 -4.73 0.92 13.58
CA HIS A 538 -3.43 1.19 14.23
C HIS A 538 -2.64 2.23 13.44
N GLU A 539 -2.57 2.09 12.12
CA GLU A 539 -1.92 3.11 11.27
C GLU A 539 -2.65 4.45 11.27
N PHE A 540 -3.99 4.47 11.43
CA PHE A 540 -4.74 5.71 11.66
C PHE A 540 -4.49 6.33 13.02
N ALA A 541 -4.44 5.55 14.10
CA ALA A 541 -4.11 6.02 15.44
C ALA A 541 -2.71 6.65 15.47
N VAL A 542 -1.70 5.97 14.89
CA VAL A 542 -0.34 6.51 14.73
C VAL A 542 -0.34 7.83 13.95
N VAL A 543 -1.17 7.97 12.91
CA VAL A 543 -1.29 9.22 12.14
C VAL A 543 -2.01 10.32 12.92
N LEU A 544 -3.07 10.01 13.68
CA LEU A 544 -3.84 10.99 14.45
C LEU A 544 -3.06 11.49 15.67
N THR A 545 -2.42 10.62 16.44
CA THR A 545 -1.52 11.04 17.53
C THR A 545 -0.30 11.77 16.95
N ALA A 546 0.23 11.38 15.78
CA ALA A 546 1.29 12.16 15.13
C ALA A 546 0.81 13.55 14.66
N ALA A 547 -0.47 13.70 14.32
CA ALA A 547 -1.07 14.98 13.96
C ALA A 547 -1.28 15.88 15.19
N SER A 548 -1.73 15.34 16.33
CA SER A 548 -1.85 16.11 17.58
C SER A 548 -0.51 16.58 18.14
N ARG A 549 0.61 15.94 17.75
CA ARG A 549 1.98 16.41 18.03
C ARG A 549 2.59 17.29 16.94
N GLY A 550 1.79 17.72 15.96
CA GLY A 550 2.15 18.71 14.95
C GLY A 550 2.91 18.20 13.71
N PRO A 551 3.31 19.10 12.80
CA PRO A 551 3.74 18.73 11.44
C PRO A 551 4.99 17.86 11.38
N VAL A 552 5.92 18.00 12.33
CA VAL A 552 7.16 17.20 12.38
C VAL A 552 6.87 15.73 12.64
N ALA A 553 6.04 15.44 13.65
CA ALA A 553 5.64 14.09 14.00
C ALA A 553 4.78 13.47 12.89
N LEU A 554 3.79 14.20 12.36
CA LEU A 554 2.95 13.75 11.25
C LEU A 554 3.76 13.41 10.00
N CYS A 555 4.71 14.26 9.60
CA CYS A 555 5.59 13.99 8.47
C CYS A 555 6.60 12.87 8.75
N ALA A 556 6.97 12.60 10.02
CA ALA A 556 7.71 11.40 10.39
C ALA A 556 6.85 10.13 10.25
N ALA A 557 5.62 10.13 10.77
CA ALA A 557 4.66 9.02 10.68
C ALA A 557 4.38 8.62 9.23
N TRP A 558 4.04 9.57 8.34
CA TRP A 558 3.81 9.26 6.93
C TRP A 558 5.03 8.67 6.21
N ARG A 559 6.25 9.15 6.54
CA ARG A 559 7.50 8.59 6.00
C ARG A 559 7.75 7.18 6.51
N PHE A 560 7.55 6.95 7.82
CA PHE A 560 7.72 5.65 8.47
C PHE A 560 6.74 4.62 7.91
N LEU A 561 5.43 4.91 7.91
CA LEU A 561 4.41 3.98 7.42
C LEU A 561 4.64 3.59 5.94
N LEU A 562 4.94 4.55 5.07
CA LEU A 562 5.22 4.26 3.66
C LEU A 562 6.45 3.34 3.49
N ARG A 563 7.53 3.63 4.23
CA ARG A 563 8.77 2.83 4.24
C ARG A 563 8.56 1.43 4.82
N ARG A 564 7.78 1.33 5.91
CA ARG A 564 7.42 0.08 6.59
C ARG A 564 6.62 -0.84 5.68
N ARG A 565 5.63 -0.30 4.93
CA ARG A 565 4.84 -1.05 3.95
C ARG A 565 5.67 -1.50 2.75
N GLU A 566 6.57 -0.66 2.21
CA GLU A 566 7.46 -1.07 1.11
C GLU A 566 8.38 -2.24 1.53
N HIS A 567 8.89 -2.23 2.76
CA HIS A 567 9.66 -3.36 3.31
C HIS A 567 8.78 -4.60 3.53
N ALA A 568 7.61 -4.44 4.17
CA ALA A 568 6.69 -5.55 4.45
C ALA A 568 6.23 -6.25 3.17
N MET A 569 5.81 -5.49 2.15
CA MET A 569 5.42 -6.05 0.85
C MET A 569 6.61 -6.63 0.07
N GLY A 570 7.82 -6.06 0.21
CA GLY A 570 9.04 -6.65 -0.33
C GLY A 570 9.33 -8.04 0.25
N SER A 571 9.33 -8.16 1.57
CA SER A 571 9.51 -9.42 2.31
C SER A 571 8.38 -10.42 1.99
N ALA A 572 7.13 -9.95 1.99
CA ALA A 572 5.96 -10.76 1.69
C ALA A 572 5.96 -11.31 0.25
N ARG A 573 6.29 -10.50 -0.76
CA ARG A 573 6.34 -10.92 -2.19
C ARG A 573 7.61 -11.68 -2.55
N ALA A 574 8.71 -11.48 -1.81
CA ALA A 574 9.90 -12.32 -1.92
C ALA A 574 9.57 -13.78 -1.58
N ALA A 575 8.88 -14.01 -0.47
CA ALA A 575 8.48 -15.33 0.04
C ALA A 575 9.67 -16.29 0.17
N GLY A 576 10.54 -16.02 1.17
CA GLY A 576 11.74 -16.80 1.48
C GLY A 576 12.93 -16.61 0.53
N ARG A 577 12.70 -16.19 -0.72
CA ARG A 577 13.77 -15.97 -1.72
C ARG A 577 14.59 -14.70 -1.41
N PRO A 578 15.90 -14.67 -1.74
CA PRO A 578 16.72 -13.47 -1.59
C PRO A 578 16.14 -12.25 -2.32
N TRP A 579 16.05 -11.12 -1.61
CA TRP A 579 15.49 -9.86 -2.12
C TRP A 579 16.26 -8.65 -1.57
N ARG A 580 16.17 -7.51 -2.25
CA ARG A 580 16.86 -6.28 -1.83
C ARG A 580 16.07 -5.56 -0.75
N ARG A 581 16.51 -5.72 0.50
CA ARG A 581 16.00 -5.06 1.72
C ARG A 581 16.24 -3.54 1.68
N VAL A 582 15.40 -2.80 0.97
CA VAL A 582 15.37 -1.33 1.00
C VAL A 582 13.94 -0.86 1.29
N PRO A 583 13.72 -0.08 2.36
CA PRO A 583 14.67 0.26 3.43
C PRO A 583 15.14 -0.98 4.23
N THR A 584 16.23 -0.85 4.98
CA THR A 584 16.71 -1.94 5.87
C THR A 584 15.80 -2.09 7.10
N ARG A 585 15.95 -3.17 7.90
CA ARG A 585 15.24 -3.26 9.20
C ARG A 585 15.79 -2.22 10.18
N GLU A 586 17.09 -1.97 10.18
CA GLU A 586 17.75 -1.00 11.07
C GLU A 586 17.26 0.43 10.82
N ASP A 587 17.17 0.86 9.55
CA ASP A 587 16.56 2.15 9.17
C ASP A 587 15.15 2.30 9.73
N LEU A 588 14.36 1.22 9.65
CA LEU A 588 12.96 1.20 10.10
C LEU A 588 12.86 1.19 11.62
N ALA A 589 13.71 0.45 12.33
CA ALA A 589 13.73 0.42 13.78
C ALA A 589 14.25 1.75 14.36
N ALA A 590 15.23 2.39 13.72
CA ALA A 590 15.67 3.73 14.08
C ALA A 590 14.60 4.80 13.78
N ALA A 591 13.80 4.63 12.71
CA ALA A 591 12.67 5.51 12.40
C ALA A 591 11.47 5.29 13.34
N GLU A 592 11.20 4.05 13.74
CA GLU A 592 10.19 3.68 14.74
C GLU A 592 10.52 4.35 16.08
N ARG A 593 11.71 4.11 16.64
CA ARG A 593 12.11 4.71 17.93
C ARG A 593 12.01 6.23 17.93
N ARG A 594 12.44 6.89 16.84
CA ARG A 594 12.31 8.35 16.66
C ARG A 594 10.86 8.83 16.55
N LEU A 595 9.96 8.01 16.01
CA LEU A 595 8.53 8.31 15.98
C LEU A 595 7.90 8.14 17.37
N SER A 596 8.18 7.03 18.05
CA SER A 596 7.73 6.75 19.42
C SER A 596 8.17 7.85 20.41
N LEU A 597 9.41 8.33 20.29
CA LEU A 597 9.92 9.54 20.96
C LEU A 597 9.04 10.78 20.70
N GLY A 598 8.76 11.09 19.42
CA GLY A 598 7.93 12.24 19.06
C GLY A 598 6.44 12.13 19.45
N LEU A 599 5.95 10.93 19.72
CA LEU A 599 4.56 10.67 20.09
C LEU A 599 4.27 10.80 21.60
N GLY A 600 5.29 10.97 22.46
CA GLY A 600 5.10 11.11 23.92
C GLY A 600 4.33 9.96 24.60
N LEU A 601 4.25 8.81 23.92
CA LEU A 601 4.29 7.50 24.55
C LEU A 601 5.62 7.39 25.32
N PRO A 602 5.75 6.54 26.36
CA PRO A 602 6.95 6.46 27.18
C PRO A 602 8.22 6.25 26.34
N ALA A 603 9.02 7.30 26.31
CA ALA A 603 10.26 7.48 25.56
C ALA A 603 10.95 8.74 26.13
N ALA A 604 12.23 8.97 25.85
CA ALA A 604 12.93 10.18 26.33
C ALA A 604 12.31 11.49 25.76
N LEU A 605 12.17 12.52 26.60
CA LEU A 605 11.34 13.73 26.40
C LEU A 605 12.01 14.80 25.50
N ALA A 606 11.40 15.93 25.06
CA ALA A 606 10.21 16.65 25.55
C ALA A 606 9.45 17.45 24.44
N ALA A 607 8.60 18.41 24.85
CA ALA A 607 7.76 19.30 24.01
C ALA A 607 8.51 20.58 23.52
N ALA A 608 7.98 21.58 22.78
CA ALA A 608 6.64 21.95 22.24
C ALA A 608 6.81 22.66 20.85
N GLY A 609 5.95 23.50 20.23
CA GLY A 609 4.63 24.11 20.50
C GLY A 609 4.26 25.09 19.34
N VAL A 610 2.97 25.30 18.99
CA VAL A 610 2.52 25.80 17.64
C VAL A 610 1.09 26.44 17.64
N LEU A 611 0.63 27.17 16.58
CA LEU A 611 -0.79 27.17 16.07
C LEU A 611 -1.05 27.66 14.58
N LEU A 612 -2.17 28.35 14.26
CA LEU A 612 -2.93 28.43 12.95
C LEU A 612 -3.45 29.86 12.58
N ALA A 613 -4.18 30.24 11.49
CA ALA A 613 -4.87 29.67 10.27
C ALA A 613 -4.78 30.69 9.06
N ALA A 614 -5.64 30.92 8.02
CA ALA A 614 -6.91 30.42 7.40
C ALA A 614 -7.06 30.95 5.91
N ALA A 615 -8.01 30.47 5.06
CA ALA A 615 -8.38 31.06 3.72
C ALA A 615 -9.65 30.45 3.02
N PRO A 616 -10.46 31.22 2.23
CA PRO A 616 -11.13 30.73 0.99
C PRO A 616 -11.25 31.77 -0.19
N ALA A 617 -12.18 31.60 -1.17
CA ALA A 617 -12.27 32.29 -2.49
C ALA A 617 -13.67 32.16 -3.21
N GLY A 618 -13.84 32.56 -4.50
CA GLY A 618 -15.03 32.24 -5.38
C GLY A 618 -15.05 32.84 -6.84
N ALA A 619 -15.74 32.20 -7.83
CA ALA A 619 -15.89 32.61 -9.28
C ALA A 619 -17.02 31.84 -10.07
N ALA A 620 -17.26 32.10 -11.40
CA ALA A 620 -18.38 31.57 -12.25
C ALA A 620 -18.02 31.18 -13.75
N ALA A 621 -18.99 30.80 -14.64
CA ALA A 621 -18.81 29.89 -15.84
C ALA A 621 -19.51 30.24 -17.22
N ALA A 622 -19.31 29.41 -18.30
CA ALA A 622 -19.85 29.46 -19.71
C ALA A 622 -19.83 28.08 -20.50
N ASP A 623 -19.95 27.98 -21.86
CA ASP A 623 -20.39 26.77 -22.70
C ASP A 623 -19.58 26.43 -24.04
N PRO A 624 -19.50 25.17 -24.63
CA PRO A 624 -18.43 24.64 -25.53
C PRO A 624 -18.78 23.67 -26.74
N ALA A 625 -17.75 22.94 -27.24
CA ALA A 625 -17.82 21.57 -27.82
C ALA A 625 -16.66 20.62 -27.32
N ALA A 626 -16.53 19.38 -27.84
CA ALA A 626 -15.71 18.27 -27.29
C ALA A 626 -14.54 17.73 -28.18
N ALA A 627 -13.56 17.01 -27.60
CA ALA A 627 -12.38 16.45 -28.31
C ALA A 627 -11.76 15.17 -27.67
N TYR A 628 -11.02 14.38 -28.46
CA TYR A 628 -10.29 13.11 -28.17
C TYR A 628 -8.84 13.18 -28.69
N ALA A 629 -7.88 12.30 -28.31
CA ALA A 629 -6.43 12.58 -28.45
C ALA A 629 -5.97 13.30 -29.74
N VAL A 630 -6.23 12.78 -30.94
CA VAL A 630 -5.92 13.50 -32.21
C VAL A 630 -6.59 14.87 -32.32
N MET A 631 -7.88 14.99 -32.01
CA MET A 631 -8.57 16.29 -32.01
C MET A 631 -8.11 17.18 -30.85
N THR A 632 -7.84 16.64 -29.67
CA THR A 632 -7.25 17.33 -28.51
C THR A 632 -5.93 17.97 -28.89
N THR A 633 -5.05 17.26 -29.61
CA THR A 633 -3.77 17.81 -30.05
C THR A 633 -3.86 18.73 -31.26
N ARG A 634 -4.71 18.43 -32.25
CA ARG A 634 -4.96 19.31 -33.41
C ARG A 634 -5.55 20.64 -32.93
N ALA A 635 -6.67 20.58 -32.22
CA ALA A 635 -7.35 21.76 -31.72
C ALA A 635 -6.50 22.55 -30.70
N LEU A 636 -5.66 21.91 -29.87
CA LEU A 636 -4.65 22.65 -29.07
C LEU A 636 -3.64 23.40 -29.95
N ALA A 637 -3.21 22.82 -31.08
CA ALA A 637 -2.32 23.49 -32.02
C ALA A 637 -3.02 24.61 -32.80
N ASP A 638 -4.27 24.40 -33.22
CA ASP A 638 -5.11 25.39 -33.91
C ASP A 638 -5.40 26.59 -32.99
N TRP A 639 -5.81 26.32 -31.75
CA TRP A 639 -5.99 27.32 -30.69
C TRP A 639 -4.69 28.09 -30.43
N PHE A 640 -3.56 27.38 -30.29
CA PHE A 640 -2.26 28.03 -30.06
C PHE A 640 -1.81 28.88 -31.25
N GLY A 641 -2.11 28.46 -32.48
CA GLY A 641 -1.86 29.23 -33.69
C GLY A 641 -2.75 30.47 -33.85
N ALA A 642 -3.90 30.51 -33.19
CA ALA A 642 -4.80 31.66 -33.15
C ALA A 642 -4.45 32.70 -32.07
N LEU A 643 -3.54 32.38 -31.13
CA LEU A 643 -3.07 33.32 -30.11
C LEU A 643 -2.14 34.40 -30.69
N THR A 644 -2.11 35.58 -30.07
CA THR A 644 -1.05 36.56 -30.39
C THR A 644 0.31 36.04 -29.94
N ALA A 645 1.39 36.58 -30.51
CA ALA A 645 2.75 36.28 -30.07
C ALA A 645 3.05 36.72 -28.62
N ALA A 646 2.17 37.48 -27.94
CA ALA A 646 2.25 37.71 -26.50
C ALA A 646 1.58 36.56 -25.72
N ASP A 647 0.34 36.22 -26.08
CA ASP A 647 -0.48 35.26 -25.34
C ASP A 647 0.04 33.83 -25.50
N GLY A 648 0.55 33.48 -26.69
CA GLY A 648 1.24 32.20 -26.93
C GLY A 648 2.48 32.00 -26.04
N ARG A 649 3.21 33.08 -25.73
CA ARG A 649 4.32 33.01 -24.75
C ARG A 649 3.81 32.78 -23.33
N TRP A 650 2.70 33.42 -22.94
CA TRP A 650 2.05 33.17 -21.65
C TRP A 650 1.46 31.76 -21.54
N ALA A 651 0.87 31.22 -22.62
CA ALA A 651 0.34 29.86 -22.67
C ALA A 651 1.45 28.81 -22.48
N LEU A 652 2.58 28.95 -23.19
CA LEU A 652 3.76 28.10 -22.98
C LEU A 652 4.31 28.23 -21.55
N ALA A 653 4.44 29.45 -21.03
CA ALA A 653 4.94 29.69 -19.68
C ALA A 653 4.02 29.09 -18.59
N GLY A 654 2.70 29.26 -18.73
CA GLY A 654 1.69 28.67 -17.85
C GLY A 654 1.67 27.15 -17.90
N GLY A 655 1.78 26.54 -19.09
CA GLY A 655 1.90 25.09 -19.26
C GLY A 655 3.16 24.52 -18.59
N LEU A 656 4.32 25.14 -18.82
CA LEU A 656 5.58 24.77 -18.18
C LEU A 656 5.54 24.96 -16.65
N ALA A 657 4.84 25.99 -16.18
CA ALA A 657 4.61 26.22 -14.76
C ALA A 657 3.70 25.14 -14.13
N LEU A 658 2.58 24.79 -14.77
CA LEU A 658 1.68 23.73 -14.30
C LEU A 658 2.39 22.37 -14.23
N VAL A 659 3.13 21.99 -15.28
CA VAL A 659 3.94 20.77 -15.28
C VAL A 659 5.01 20.82 -14.18
N SER A 660 5.69 21.96 -14.01
CA SER A 660 6.67 22.16 -12.92
C SER A 660 6.06 21.99 -11.53
N LEU A 661 4.83 22.47 -11.32
CA LEU A 661 4.10 22.34 -10.07
C LEU A 661 3.67 20.90 -9.80
N LEU A 662 3.29 20.12 -10.82
CA LEU A 662 2.99 18.68 -10.67
C LEU A 662 4.26 17.85 -10.42
N MET A 663 5.40 18.17 -11.06
CA MET A 663 6.66 17.40 -10.92
C MET A 663 7.38 17.64 -9.59
N SER A 664 7.27 18.85 -9.04
CA SER A 664 8.11 19.33 -7.94
C SER A 664 7.34 19.46 -6.61
N GLY A 665 8.06 19.39 -5.49
CA GLY A 665 7.51 19.78 -4.18
C GLY A 665 6.55 18.82 -3.48
N TRP A 666 5.96 17.81 -4.11
CA TRP A 666 4.93 16.94 -3.47
C TRP A 666 5.44 15.81 -2.55
N THR A 667 6.74 15.75 -2.24
CA THR A 667 7.30 14.71 -1.35
C THR A 667 7.15 15.09 0.11
N VAL A 668 6.66 14.18 0.98
CA VAL A 668 6.53 14.43 2.43
C VAL A 668 7.82 15.06 3.01
N PRO A 669 7.71 16.21 3.73
CA PRO A 669 8.85 16.91 4.32
C PRO A 669 9.78 16.01 5.16
N ARG A 670 11.08 16.31 5.11
CA ARG A 670 12.09 15.62 5.94
C ARG A 670 12.58 16.45 7.13
N ALA A 671 12.52 17.78 7.00
CA ALA A 671 12.86 18.76 8.01
C ALA A 671 11.85 19.90 7.91
N HIS A 672 11.46 20.47 9.04
CA HIS A 672 10.64 21.67 9.12
C HIS A 672 11.52 22.81 9.64
N PRO A 673 11.28 24.06 9.22
CA PRO A 673 12.07 25.18 9.66
C PRO A 673 11.66 25.58 11.08
N SER A 674 12.65 25.94 11.90
CA SER A 674 12.44 26.45 13.26
C SER A 674 12.30 27.97 13.21
N LEU A 675 11.18 28.50 13.70
CA LEU A 675 10.97 29.96 13.80
C LEU A 675 12.03 30.59 14.71
N ARG A 676 12.37 29.93 15.83
CA ARG A 676 13.41 30.37 16.77
C ARG A 676 14.77 30.54 16.10
N ASP A 677 15.14 29.60 15.24
CA ASP A 677 16.46 29.62 14.60
C ASP A 677 16.51 30.53 13.36
N PHE A 678 15.37 30.76 12.70
CA PHE A 678 15.23 31.81 11.70
C PHE A 678 15.28 33.22 12.31
N LEU A 679 14.63 33.47 13.45
CA LEU A 679 14.74 34.75 14.15
C LEU A 679 16.18 35.03 14.63
N ARG A 680 16.94 33.97 14.97
CA ARG A 680 18.38 34.07 15.32
C ARG A 680 19.30 34.27 14.11
N ALA A 681 19.02 33.61 13.00
CA ALA A 681 19.88 33.61 11.81
C ALA A 681 19.04 33.56 10.52
N PRO A 682 18.39 34.68 10.12
CA PRO A 682 17.39 34.66 9.06
C PRO A 682 17.99 34.33 7.69
N ARG A 683 19.16 34.90 7.35
CA ARG A 683 19.86 34.60 6.09
C ARG A 683 20.24 33.11 5.96
N ALA A 684 20.64 32.45 7.05
CA ALA A 684 20.99 31.02 7.04
C ALA A 684 19.75 30.11 6.92
N ASN A 685 18.62 30.52 7.51
CA ASN A 685 17.41 29.69 7.61
C ASN A 685 16.31 30.01 6.58
N ALA A 686 16.40 31.11 5.85
CA ALA A 686 15.44 31.49 4.80
C ALA A 686 15.24 30.38 3.76
N GLY A 687 16.32 29.70 3.35
CA GLY A 687 16.24 28.54 2.46
C GLY A 687 15.51 27.32 3.04
N GLY A 688 15.46 27.19 4.36
CA GLY A 688 14.63 26.22 5.07
C GLY A 688 13.15 26.58 4.98
N PHE A 689 12.80 27.85 5.23
CA PHE A 689 11.43 28.36 5.11
C PHE A 689 10.90 28.27 3.68
N LEU A 690 11.62 28.84 2.69
CA LEU A 690 11.25 28.76 1.26
C LEU A 690 11.04 27.31 0.81
N GLY A 691 11.93 26.40 1.22
CA GLY A 691 11.83 24.98 0.87
C GLY A 691 10.66 24.24 1.51
N ALA A 692 10.23 24.65 2.70
CA ALA A 692 9.10 24.04 3.43
C ALA A 692 7.75 24.66 3.09
N LEU A 693 7.72 25.93 2.67
CA LEU A 693 6.53 26.64 2.20
C LEU A 693 6.31 26.53 0.68
N ALA A 694 7.13 25.75 -0.03
CA ALA A 694 6.92 25.46 -1.46
C ALA A 694 5.49 24.93 -1.72
N PRO A 695 4.82 25.25 -2.85
CA PRO A 695 3.39 24.98 -3.03
C PRO A 695 2.94 23.54 -2.70
N GLY A 696 3.58 22.51 -3.30
CA GLY A 696 3.28 21.09 -2.99
C GLY A 696 3.68 20.60 -1.59
N GLN A 697 4.21 21.47 -0.72
CA GLN A 697 4.47 21.22 0.70
C GLN A 697 3.41 21.86 1.61
N VAL A 698 2.70 22.90 1.15
CA VAL A 698 1.67 23.62 1.92
C VAL A 698 0.58 22.66 2.44
N PRO A 699 0.05 21.68 1.69
CA PRO A 699 -0.93 20.74 2.23
C PRO A 699 -0.42 19.89 3.40
N TYR A 700 0.86 19.54 3.43
CA TYR A 700 1.46 18.81 4.55
C TYR A 700 1.65 19.70 5.78
N ALA A 701 1.94 20.99 5.59
CA ALA A 701 1.97 21.98 6.67
C ALA A 701 0.56 22.19 7.23
N VAL A 702 -0.43 22.49 6.39
CA VAL A 702 -1.83 22.69 6.78
C VAL A 702 -2.39 21.47 7.53
N ALA A 703 -2.20 20.25 7.02
CA ALA A 703 -2.66 19.04 7.71
C ALA A 703 -1.97 18.82 9.07
N GLY A 704 -0.68 19.14 9.19
CA GLY A 704 0.05 19.09 10.46
C GLY A 704 -0.31 20.21 11.42
N LEU A 705 -0.84 21.33 10.93
CA LEU A 705 -1.36 22.43 11.73
C LEU A 705 -2.78 22.15 12.23
N LEU A 706 -3.69 21.71 11.35
CA LEU A 706 -5.03 21.24 11.72
C LEU A 706 -4.99 20.07 12.72
N GLY A 707 -3.96 19.23 12.65
CA GLY A 707 -3.71 18.17 13.62
C GLY A 707 -3.64 18.63 15.07
N LEU A 708 -3.17 19.86 15.33
CA LEU A 708 -3.05 20.43 16.68
C LEU A 708 -4.39 20.85 17.28
N LEU A 709 -5.47 20.88 16.48
CA LEU A 709 -6.83 21.08 16.95
C LEU A 709 -7.46 19.78 17.48
N LEU A 710 -6.78 18.63 17.35
CA LEU A 710 -7.22 17.36 17.92
C LEU A 710 -7.09 17.39 19.46
N PRO A 711 -8.07 16.87 20.21
CA PRO A 711 -8.05 16.90 21.66
C PRO A 711 -6.93 16.02 22.23
N GLY A 712 -6.40 16.37 23.40
CA GLY A 712 -5.36 15.58 24.09
C GLY A 712 -5.76 14.13 24.42
N THR A 713 -7.05 13.79 24.35
CA THR A 713 -7.54 12.41 24.43
C THR A 713 -7.12 11.54 23.23
N THR A 714 -6.65 12.11 22.11
CA THR A 714 -6.09 11.37 20.96
C THR A 714 -4.90 10.49 21.33
N ASP A 715 -4.17 10.80 22.41
CA ASP A 715 -3.11 9.95 22.96
C ASP A 715 -3.63 8.59 23.49
N ARG A 716 -4.93 8.46 23.78
CA ARG A 716 -5.56 7.20 24.21
C ARG A 716 -5.71 6.18 23.06
N LEU A 717 -5.55 6.60 21.80
CA LEU A 717 -5.68 5.70 20.63
C LEU A 717 -4.53 4.69 20.48
N LEU A 718 -3.45 4.86 21.26
CA LEU A 718 -2.23 4.04 21.20
C LEU A 718 -1.89 3.37 22.55
N ARG A 719 -2.81 3.41 23.52
CA ARG A 719 -2.70 2.76 24.84
C ARG A 719 -3.54 1.48 24.86
#